data_AF-Q39RV6-F1
#
_entry.id   AF-Q39RV6-F1
#
_cell.length_a   1.000
_cell.length_b   1.000
_cell.length_c   1.000
_cell.angle_alpha   90.00
_cell.angle_beta   90.00
_cell.angle_gamma   90.00
#
_symmetry.space_group_name_H-M   'P 1'
#
loop_
_entity.id
_entity.type
_entity.pdbx_description
1 polymer ?
#
loop_
_entity_poly.entity_id
_entity_poly.type
_entity_poly.pdbx_seq_one_letter_code
_entity_poly.pdbx_strand_id
1 'polypeptide(L)'
;MSNGGGAATNTGIDYQQRLAAYFLIQMLLDIETLSGIGLDGVHAITEVSFESSSYVDDMVVKTTTGNLYVQAKRNISMSDSSDSEFMKTVHQFVNQFLQDPSGGHKFVLATSSGSSSKIKQELRKILESIRLNDTGFKDNPLNKSEEDVYTKVKNCISTSYLEITNNNIADTTISDILSKTYVAIADVQQGMPLEGAILTILTSKSRVKPELFFSATISLALSLASARQSINKSGLESKLGNYIGTLTPEKKHAVEQDFFKIEMSPGKISSGREVLLVESFIDGQDFLVVELIRFDDSGSKKVKFHDNLCELLNGSTWNVLSRASTYSGIERYIEERADEFKDKNIGFLPINTEEDIENSPFALAYGDYCEDIRKGNDQPLRCLHCGDSISENGAPLVEIDEIGAEHALGLVHKKCLSPLDRVLGGIKAEVFDEYDYLKDFDYKTWFEFIQTGQAMFGSLEGKLNQIMFMGWNPEGHGEFKGNYCVKINLEDGSSKYVHHRSKVVRETLESATKRADFFNMQFEKARIKGDPSCYTSNNETFSSYSVAIKMKDEDEECIECIDAEAVKYTLAIEKAYDRFTNYYAPLFILLDLETSQPIIIENAIFILNNPLKLKTYLSNWSKAGIELPEYKIEILKTDHEFDLFLSRYLKKGIQIVANPLFDMVLNPLSGLVFRHIDEILEEKAKR
;
A
#
# COMPACT_ATOMS: atom_id res chain seq x y z
N MET A 1 17.38 35.79 -23.03
CA MET A 1 18.26 34.61 -22.96
C MET A 1 17.66 33.63 -21.97
N SER A 2 17.58 32.36 -22.35
CA SER A 2 16.71 31.32 -21.81
C SER A 2 17.20 30.70 -20.50
N ASN A 3 16.45 30.87 -19.41
CA ASN A 3 16.62 30.10 -18.15
C ASN A 3 15.67 28.89 -18.06
N GLY A 4 14.82 28.64 -19.06
CA GLY A 4 13.84 27.54 -19.05
C GLY A 4 14.45 26.14 -19.25
N GLY A 5 15.58 26.03 -19.97
CA GLY A 5 16.21 24.74 -20.25
C GLY A 5 16.82 24.07 -19.01
N GLY A 6 17.42 24.84 -18.09
CA GLY A 6 18.10 24.27 -16.91
C GLY A 6 17.13 23.65 -15.90
N ALA A 7 15.98 24.27 -15.67
CA ALA A 7 14.96 23.75 -14.74
C ALA A 7 14.26 22.49 -15.29
N ALA A 8 13.91 22.48 -16.58
CA ALA A 8 13.32 21.32 -17.23
C ALA A 8 14.28 20.12 -17.27
N THR A 9 15.55 20.36 -17.61
CA THR A 9 16.60 19.32 -17.59
C THR A 9 16.85 18.78 -16.19
N ASN A 10 16.95 19.64 -15.16
CA ASN A 10 17.11 19.19 -13.77
C ASN A 10 15.93 18.34 -13.28
N THR A 11 14.70 18.69 -13.70
CA THR A 11 13.50 17.94 -13.28
C THR A 11 13.34 16.62 -14.04
N GLY A 12 13.76 16.56 -15.30
CA GLY A 12 13.81 15.32 -16.08
C GLY A 12 14.86 14.33 -15.53
N ILE A 13 16.04 14.84 -15.18
CA ILE A 13 17.10 14.05 -14.55
C ILE A 13 16.62 13.53 -13.19
N ASP A 14 15.99 14.35 -12.35
CA ASP A 14 15.43 13.91 -11.06
C ASP A 14 14.45 12.73 -11.21
N TYR A 15 13.54 12.79 -12.19
CA TYR A 15 12.61 11.69 -12.46
C TYR A 15 13.33 10.40 -12.85
N GLN A 16 14.30 10.47 -13.77
CA GLN A 16 15.10 9.31 -14.18
C GLN A 16 15.83 8.70 -12.98
N GLN A 17 16.45 9.52 -12.12
CA GLN A 17 17.18 9.01 -10.96
C GLN A 17 16.27 8.41 -9.90
N ARG A 18 15.07 8.95 -9.70
CA ARG A 18 14.06 8.37 -8.80
C ARG A 18 13.52 7.05 -9.33
N LEU A 19 13.29 6.94 -10.63
CA LEU A 19 12.89 5.69 -11.27
C LEU A 19 14.00 4.64 -11.19
N ALA A 20 15.24 5.05 -11.40
CA ALA A 20 16.38 4.16 -11.20
C ALA A 20 16.49 3.70 -9.75
N ALA A 21 16.34 4.61 -8.79
CA ALA A 21 16.32 4.27 -7.37
C ALA A 21 15.21 3.27 -7.05
N TYR A 22 14.03 3.40 -7.66
CA TYR A 22 12.98 2.39 -7.59
C TYR A 22 13.49 1.01 -8.04
N PHE A 23 14.07 0.87 -9.25
CA PHE A 23 14.60 -0.41 -9.72
C PHE A 23 15.73 -0.97 -8.85
N LEU A 24 16.63 -0.11 -8.37
CA LEU A 24 17.69 -0.51 -7.44
C LEU A 24 17.09 -1.06 -6.14
N ILE A 25 16.04 -0.43 -5.62
CA ILE A 25 15.34 -0.91 -4.42
C ILE A 25 14.63 -2.23 -4.69
N GLN A 26 13.94 -2.38 -5.83
CA GLN A 26 13.34 -3.66 -6.21
C GLN A 26 14.40 -4.78 -6.28
N MET A 27 15.56 -4.51 -6.89
CA MET A 27 16.69 -5.44 -6.98
C MET A 27 17.29 -5.77 -5.61
N LEU A 28 17.47 -4.76 -4.77
CA LEU A 28 18.07 -4.91 -3.44
C LEU A 28 17.17 -5.70 -2.49
N LEU A 29 15.85 -5.58 -2.67
CA LEU A 29 14.84 -6.19 -1.80
C LEU A 29 14.23 -7.48 -2.35
N ASP A 30 14.76 -8.01 -3.45
CA ASP A 30 14.25 -9.22 -4.11
C ASP A 30 12.75 -9.15 -4.43
N ILE A 31 12.24 -7.98 -4.84
CA ILE A 31 10.84 -7.86 -5.24
C ILE A 31 10.71 -8.42 -6.66
N GLU A 32 10.01 -9.54 -6.77
CA GLU A 32 9.95 -10.35 -7.99
C GLU A 32 8.92 -9.88 -9.02
N THR A 33 8.19 -8.78 -8.74
CA THR A 33 7.14 -8.27 -9.63
C THR A 33 7.27 -6.77 -9.86
N LEU A 34 7.13 -6.36 -11.12
CA LEU A 34 7.04 -4.96 -11.56
C LEU A 34 5.62 -4.57 -11.99
N SER A 35 4.62 -5.32 -11.51
CA SER A 35 3.19 -5.03 -11.75
C SER A 35 2.77 -3.64 -11.26
N GLY A 36 3.42 -3.10 -10.22
CA GLY A 36 3.18 -1.76 -9.71
C GLY A 36 3.44 -0.62 -10.71
N ILE A 37 4.11 -0.90 -11.83
CA ILE A 37 4.27 0.04 -12.96
C ILE A 37 3.72 -0.53 -14.27
N GLY A 38 2.88 -1.57 -14.21
CA GLY A 38 2.23 -2.19 -15.36
C GLY A 38 3.12 -3.10 -16.20
N LEU A 39 4.21 -3.63 -15.64
CA LEU A 39 5.11 -4.58 -16.30
C LEU A 39 4.86 -6.01 -15.80
N ASP A 40 3.70 -6.56 -16.15
CA ASP A 40 3.30 -7.92 -15.78
C ASP A 40 4.23 -8.98 -16.41
N GLY A 41 4.49 -10.06 -15.67
CA GLY A 41 5.34 -11.17 -16.14
C GLY A 41 6.81 -10.82 -16.32
N VAL A 42 7.29 -9.76 -15.66
CA VAL A 42 8.72 -9.50 -15.46
C VAL A 42 9.12 -9.98 -14.07
N HIS A 43 10.18 -10.78 -14.00
CA HIS A 43 10.69 -11.37 -12.76
C HIS A 43 11.93 -10.63 -12.22
N ALA A 44 12.53 -11.14 -11.13
CA ALA A 44 13.60 -10.51 -10.36
C ALA A 44 14.69 -9.81 -11.19
N ILE A 45 15.03 -8.59 -10.76
CA ILE A 45 16.11 -7.78 -11.33
C ILE A 45 17.45 -8.32 -10.84
N THR A 46 18.41 -8.48 -11.75
CA THR A 46 19.76 -9.00 -11.46
C THR A 46 20.85 -7.94 -11.58
N GLU A 47 20.64 -6.92 -12.43
CA GLU A 47 21.58 -5.83 -12.66
C GLU A 47 20.86 -4.60 -13.21
N VAL A 48 21.32 -3.40 -12.83
CA VAL A 48 20.91 -2.13 -13.43
C VAL A 48 22.14 -1.44 -14.00
N SER A 49 22.07 -1.09 -15.29
CA SER A 49 23.14 -0.39 -16.02
C SER A 49 22.66 1.00 -16.42
N PHE A 50 23.52 2.00 -16.28
CA PHE A 50 23.20 3.39 -16.60
C PHE A 50 24.09 3.89 -17.73
N GLU A 51 23.54 4.65 -18.68
CA GLU A 51 24.27 5.20 -19.82
C GLU A 51 25.19 4.15 -20.50
N SER A 52 24.62 2.97 -20.76
CA SER A 52 25.39 1.81 -21.20
C SER A 52 25.78 1.89 -22.68
N SER A 53 26.55 0.93 -23.20
CA SER A 53 26.84 0.83 -24.64
C SER A 53 25.62 0.41 -25.48
N SER A 54 24.44 0.26 -24.86
CA SER A 54 23.16 0.10 -25.54
C SER A 54 22.76 1.36 -26.29
N TYR A 55 21.87 1.20 -27.26
CA TYR A 55 21.30 2.33 -27.97
C TYR A 55 20.17 3.03 -27.21
N VAL A 56 19.72 2.45 -26.09
CA VAL A 56 18.83 3.10 -25.13
C VAL A 56 19.67 3.72 -24.04
N ASP A 57 19.51 5.04 -23.84
CA ASP A 57 20.45 5.86 -23.09
C ASP A 57 20.22 5.80 -21.58
N ASP A 58 18.97 5.78 -21.13
CA ASP A 58 18.67 6.10 -19.73
C ASP A 58 19.08 4.98 -18.77
N MET A 59 18.60 3.75 -18.98
CA MET A 59 19.02 2.58 -18.20
C MET A 59 18.65 1.24 -18.85
N VAL A 60 19.43 0.20 -18.53
CA VAL A 60 19.13 -1.19 -18.86
C VAL A 60 18.98 -1.99 -17.57
N VAL A 61 17.79 -2.58 -17.37
CA VAL A 61 17.47 -3.40 -16.21
C VAL A 61 17.49 -4.87 -16.65
N LYS A 62 18.49 -5.63 -16.23
CA LYS A 62 18.55 -7.08 -16.50
C LYS A 62 17.65 -7.80 -15.52
N THR A 63 16.84 -8.72 -16.02
CA THR A 63 15.94 -9.57 -15.22
C THR A 63 16.17 -11.03 -15.54
N THR A 64 15.64 -11.93 -14.73
CA THR A 64 15.69 -13.37 -15.00
C THR A 64 14.94 -13.79 -16.28
N THR A 65 14.04 -12.94 -16.78
CA THR A 65 13.30 -13.16 -18.04
C THR A 65 13.89 -12.49 -19.27
N GLY A 66 14.90 -11.64 -19.10
CA GLY A 66 15.48 -10.84 -20.18
C GLY A 66 15.79 -9.41 -19.76
N ASN A 67 16.30 -8.60 -20.69
CA ASN A 67 16.65 -7.21 -20.40
C ASN A 67 15.46 -6.28 -20.68
N LEU A 68 15.25 -5.32 -19.79
CA LEU A 68 14.40 -4.17 -20.02
C LEU A 68 15.28 -2.99 -20.43
N TYR A 69 15.07 -2.48 -21.63
CA TYR A 69 15.68 -1.25 -22.10
C TYR A 69 14.73 -0.10 -21.80
N VAL A 70 15.05 0.69 -20.77
CA VAL A 70 14.12 1.68 -20.21
C VAL A 70 14.51 3.07 -20.68
N GLN A 71 13.55 3.79 -21.25
CA GLN A 71 13.63 5.22 -21.48
C GLN A 71 12.69 5.94 -20.50
N ALA A 72 13.24 6.82 -19.67
CA ALA A 72 12.56 7.55 -18.64
C ALA A 72 12.21 8.97 -19.12
N LYS A 73 10.92 9.24 -19.30
CA LYS A 73 10.42 10.55 -19.70
C LYS A 73 9.32 10.98 -18.75
N ARG A 74 9.61 11.93 -17.85
CA ARG A 74 8.64 12.43 -16.86
C ARG A 74 7.29 12.77 -17.52
N ASN A 75 7.35 13.60 -18.56
CA ASN A 75 6.22 13.95 -19.43
C ASN A 75 6.61 13.67 -20.88
N ILE A 76 5.73 13.02 -21.63
CA ILE A 76 5.91 12.73 -23.05
C ILE A 76 4.57 12.79 -23.81
N SER A 77 4.67 13.26 -25.05
CA SER A 77 3.55 13.40 -25.97
C SER A 77 3.80 12.60 -27.24
N MET A 78 2.74 12.01 -27.79
CA MET A 78 2.78 11.28 -29.06
C MET A 78 3.11 12.22 -30.23
N SER A 79 4.15 11.94 -31.00
CA SER A 79 4.54 12.72 -32.18
C SER A 79 5.43 11.90 -33.10
N ASP A 80 5.27 12.06 -34.42
CA ASP A 80 6.11 11.48 -35.46
C ASP A 80 7.06 12.51 -36.12
N SER A 81 7.17 13.70 -35.54
CA SER A 81 8.19 14.68 -35.92
C SER A 81 9.59 14.14 -35.60
N SER A 82 10.54 14.33 -36.52
CA SER A 82 11.94 13.93 -36.39
C SER A 82 12.60 14.42 -35.11
N ASP A 83 12.19 15.59 -34.64
CA ASP A 83 12.84 16.29 -33.53
C ASP A 83 12.17 15.96 -32.18
N SER A 84 11.07 15.21 -32.21
CA SER A 84 10.27 14.88 -31.03
C SER A 84 10.97 13.87 -30.11
N GLU A 85 10.74 14.03 -28.80
CA GLU A 85 11.27 13.08 -27.80
C GLU A 85 10.72 11.66 -27.97
N PHE A 86 9.50 11.53 -28.51
CA PHE A 86 8.91 10.23 -28.83
C PHE A 86 9.63 9.55 -30.00
N MET A 87 9.87 10.27 -31.11
CA MET A 87 10.64 9.73 -32.24
C MET A 87 12.04 9.29 -31.79
N LYS A 88 12.76 10.11 -31.02
CA LYS A 88 14.08 9.75 -30.49
C LYS A 88 14.03 8.46 -29.66
N THR A 89 13.01 8.32 -28.80
CA THR A 89 12.82 7.11 -27.99
C THR A 89 12.57 5.88 -28.87
N VAL A 90 11.70 5.99 -29.87
CA VAL A 90 11.44 4.90 -30.83
C VAL A 90 12.70 4.55 -31.61
N HIS A 91 13.47 5.54 -32.04
CA HIS A 91 14.73 5.33 -32.76
C HIS A 91 15.71 4.50 -31.93
N GLN A 92 15.86 4.81 -30.65
CA GLN A 92 16.68 4.04 -29.72
C GLN A 92 16.18 2.60 -29.57
N PHE A 93 14.87 2.38 -29.45
CA PHE A 93 14.29 1.03 -29.34
C PHE A 93 14.51 0.21 -30.62
N VAL A 94 14.31 0.80 -31.79
CA VAL A 94 14.55 0.12 -33.08
C VAL A 94 16.03 -0.25 -33.23
N ASN A 95 16.93 0.68 -32.92
CA ASN A 95 18.36 0.43 -33.01
C ASN A 95 18.79 -0.69 -32.06
N GLN A 96 18.24 -0.70 -30.84
CA GLN A 96 18.50 -1.76 -29.88
C GLN A 96 17.90 -3.11 -30.30
N PHE A 97 16.71 -3.13 -30.89
CA PHE A 97 16.09 -4.34 -31.44
C PHE A 97 16.96 -4.97 -32.53
N LEU A 98 17.54 -4.16 -33.41
CA LEU A 98 18.40 -4.64 -34.50
C LEU A 98 19.66 -5.37 -34.03
N GLN A 99 20.10 -5.14 -32.78
CA GLN A 99 21.26 -5.85 -32.22
C GLN A 99 20.91 -7.28 -31.77
N ASP A 100 19.68 -7.50 -31.31
CA ASP A 100 19.18 -8.84 -30.98
C ASP A 100 17.66 -8.96 -31.24
N PRO A 101 17.27 -9.18 -32.51
CA PRO A 101 15.85 -9.27 -32.89
C PRO A 101 15.15 -10.47 -32.23
N SER A 102 15.87 -11.57 -32.03
CA SER A 102 15.36 -12.81 -31.43
C SER A 102 15.31 -12.81 -29.91
N GLY A 103 15.97 -11.85 -29.25
CA GLY A 103 16.11 -11.82 -27.81
C GLY A 103 14.78 -11.60 -27.08
N GLY A 104 14.67 -12.15 -25.87
CA GLY A 104 13.53 -11.96 -24.95
C GLY A 104 13.48 -10.59 -24.29
N HIS A 105 14.06 -9.58 -24.93
CA HIS A 105 14.16 -8.22 -24.39
C HIS A 105 12.84 -7.47 -24.50
N LYS A 106 12.65 -6.52 -23.58
CA LYS A 106 11.50 -5.61 -23.55
C LYS A 106 12.00 -4.17 -23.66
N PHE A 107 11.32 -3.34 -24.42
CA PHE A 107 11.54 -1.89 -24.48
C PHE A 107 10.51 -1.22 -23.59
N VAL A 108 10.91 -0.32 -22.70
CA VAL A 108 10.02 0.29 -21.72
C VAL A 108 10.11 1.80 -21.83
N LEU A 109 9.01 2.43 -22.25
CA LEU A 109 8.81 3.86 -22.08
C LEU A 109 8.21 4.09 -20.68
N ALA A 110 9.04 4.49 -19.73
CA ALA A 110 8.62 4.80 -18.37
C ALA A 110 8.28 6.28 -18.23
N THR A 111 7.09 6.58 -17.72
CA THR A 111 6.55 7.93 -17.67
C THR A 111 5.63 8.17 -16.47
N SER A 112 5.26 9.42 -16.18
CA SER A 112 4.37 9.75 -15.07
C SER A 112 2.91 9.90 -15.51
N SER A 113 2.02 10.04 -14.53
CA SER A 113 0.64 10.48 -14.71
C SER A 113 0.52 11.85 -15.41
N GLY A 114 1.59 12.64 -15.53
CA GLY A 114 1.63 13.90 -16.29
C GLY A 114 1.74 13.78 -17.81
N SER A 115 1.93 12.58 -18.37
CA SER A 115 2.05 12.37 -19.82
C SER A 115 0.71 12.41 -20.57
N SER A 116 0.79 12.58 -21.90
CA SER A 116 -0.41 12.62 -22.75
C SER A 116 -1.22 11.32 -22.69
N SER A 117 -2.55 11.44 -22.78
CA SER A 117 -3.48 10.30 -22.85
C SER A 117 -3.16 9.32 -23.98
N LYS A 118 -2.74 9.84 -25.14
CA LYS A 118 -2.31 9.04 -26.31
C LYS A 118 -1.17 8.08 -25.98
N ILE A 119 -0.28 8.44 -25.05
CA ILE A 119 0.79 7.58 -24.56
C ILE A 119 0.28 6.65 -23.45
N LYS A 120 -0.32 7.20 -22.40
CA LYS A 120 -0.64 6.45 -21.16
C LYS A 120 -1.74 5.41 -21.37
N GLN A 121 -2.65 5.63 -22.33
CA GLN A 121 -3.82 4.78 -22.57
C GLN A 121 -3.79 4.15 -23.96
N GLU A 122 -3.82 4.96 -25.03
CA GLU A 122 -4.03 4.45 -26.39
C GLU A 122 -2.86 3.61 -26.87
N LEU A 123 -1.63 4.14 -26.79
CA LEU A 123 -0.43 3.37 -27.10
C LEU A 123 -0.33 2.13 -26.21
N ARG A 124 -0.57 2.26 -24.89
CA ARG A 124 -0.56 1.12 -23.97
C ARG A 124 -1.56 0.02 -24.36
N LYS A 125 -2.79 0.39 -24.73
CA LYS A 125 -3.86 -0.51 -25.22
C LYS A 125 -3.45 -1.20 -26.51
N ILE A 126 -2.91 -0.45 -27.46
CA ILE A 126 -2.45 -0.98 -28.76
C ILE A 126 -1.36 -2.03 -28.53
N LEU A 127 -0.34 -1.70 -27.73
CA LEU A 127 0.76 -2.61 -27.41
C LEU A 127 0.27 -3.87 -26.70
N GLU A 128 -0.67 -3.75 -25.74
CA GLU A 128 -1.25 -4.90 -25.06
C GLU A 128 -2.13 -5.76 -25.97
N SER A 129 -2.88 -5.13 -26.88
CA SER A 129 -3.71 -5.83 -27.86
C SER A 129 -2.86 -6.66 -28.81
N ILE A 130 -1.71 -6.13 -29.26
CA ILE A 130 -0.74 -6.85 -30.08
C ILE A 130 -0.16 -8.05 -29.31
N ARG A 131 0.17 -7.88 -28.03
CA ARG A 131 0.67 -8.99 -27.19
C ARG A 131 -0.36 -10.10 -26.97
N LEU A 132 -1.63 -9.76 -26.79
CA LEU A 132 -2.70 -10.73 -26.54
C LEU A 132 -3.14 -11.47 -27.81
N ASN A 133 -2.97 -10.87 -28.99
CA ASN A 133 -3.35 -11.46 -30.27
C ASN A 133 -2.48 -10.89 -31.41
N ASP A 134 -1.28 -11.44 -31.57
CA ASP A 134 -0.26 -11.00 -32.53
C ASP A 134 -0.71 -11.09 -34.00
N THR A 135 -1.53 -12.09 -34.33
CA THR A 135 -2.00 -12.37 -35.70
C THR A 135 -3.34 -11.71 -36.01
N GLY A 136 -4.23 -11.58 -35.02
CA GLY A 136 -5.57 -11.02 -35.18
C GLY A 136 -5.73 -9.56 -34.74
N PHE A 137 -4.68 -8.89 -34.24
CA PHE A 137 -4.75 -7.47 -33.84
C PHE A 137 -5.28 -6.56 -34.96
N LYS A 138 -4.93 -6.84 -36.22
CA LYS A 138 -5.35 -6.05 -37.38
C LYS A 138 -6.88 -6.04 -37.59
N ASP A 139 -7.58 -7.03 -37.02
CA ASP A 139 -9.03 -7.14 -37.08
C ASP A 139 -9.72 -6.48 -35.87
N ASN A 140 -8.96 -5.98 -34.88
CA ASN A 140 -9.53 -5.27 -33.74
C ASN A 140 -9.95 -3.86 -34.18
N PRO A 141 -11.19 -3.42 -33.85
CA PRO A 141 -11.63 -2.07 -34.17
C PRO A 141 -10.85 -1.03 -33.35
N LEU A 142 -10.11 -0.16 -34.04
CA LEU A 142 -9.48 1.05 -33.50
C LEU A 142 -10.35 2.27 -33.82
N ASN A 143 -10.38 3.29 -32.95
CA ASN A 143 -10.90 4.61 -33.38
C ASN A 143 -9.85 5.38 -34.19
N LYS A 144 -10.29 6.51 -34.73
CA LYS A 144 -9.45 7.46 -35.48
C LYS A 144 -8.18 7.91 -34.75
N SER A 145 -8.18 8.19 -33.44
CA SER A 145 -6.91 8.50 -32.74
C SER A 145 -6.10 7.27 -32.44
N GLU A 146 -6.69 6.14 -32.11
CA GLU A 146 -5.94 4.89 -31.96
C GLU A 146 -5.26 4.51 -33.29
N GLU A 147 -5.94 4.74 -34.42
CA GLU A 147 -5.38 4.63 -35.78
C GLU A 147 -4.27 5.66 -36.03
N ASP A 148 -4.45 6.92 -35.63
CA ASP A 148 -3.42 7.98 -35.69
C ASP A 148 -2.19 7.61 -34.85
N VAL A 149 -2.38 7.17 -33.61
CA VAL A 149 -1.34 6.71 -32.69
C VAL A 149 -0.61 5.51 -33.28
N TYR A 150 -1.33 4.50 -33.77
CA TYR A 150 -0.74 3.32 -34.39
C TYR A 150 0.06 3.70 -35.64
N THR A 151 -0.49 4.59 -36.48
CA THR A 151 0.16 5.08 -37.69
C THR A 151 1.43 5.86 -37.35
N LYS A 152 1.39 6.76 -36.38
CA LYS A 152 2.54 7.52 -35.92
C LYS A 152 3.63 6.63 -35.36
N VAL A 153 3.30 5.66 -34.51
CA VAL A 153 4.29 4.72 -33.96
C VAL A 153 4.89 3.87 -35.10
N LYS A 154 4.06 3.39 -36.03
CA LYS A 154 4.52 2.66 -37.22
C LYS A 154 5.46 3.50 -38.09
N ASN A 155 5.13 4.78 -38.30
CA ASN A 155 5.96 5.73 -39.02
C ASN A 155 7.30 5.93 -38.30
N CYS A 156 7.28 6.19 -36.99
CA CYS A 156 8.49 6.32 -36.18
C CYS A 156 9.39 5.08 -36.28
N ILE A 157 8.82 3.88 -36.17
CA ILE A 157 9.56 2.62 -36.30
C ILE A 157 10.15 2.49 -37.71
N SER A 158 9.35 2.75 -38.75
CA SER A 158 9.75 2.60 -40.15
C SER A 158 10.85 3.59 -40.54
N THR A 159 10.68 4.86 -40.16
CA THR A 159 11.67 5.92 -40.37
C THR A 159 12.98 5.57 -39.67
N SER A 160 12.92 5.20 -38.38
CA SER A 160 14.12 4.83 -37.62
C SER A 160 14.82 3.61 -38.22
N TYR A 161 14.06 2.58 -38.61
CA TYR A 161 14.64 1.37 -39.21
C TYR A 161 15.30 1.67 -40.56
N LEU A 162 14.67 2.51 -41.39
CA LEU A 162 15.22 2.93 -42.67
C LEU A 162 16.50 3.75 -42.48
N GLU A 163 16.53 4.67 -41.52
CA GLU A 163 17.72 5.46 -41.21
C GLU A 163 18.89 4.59 -40.74
N ILE A 164 18.62 3.56 -39.94
CA ILE A 164 19.66 2.68 -39.37
C ILE A 164 20.16 1.65 -40.39
N THR A 165 19.26 1.05 -41.18
CA THR A 165 19.57 -0.11 -42.03
C THR A 165 19.65 0.22 -43.52
N ASN A 166 19.22 1.40 -43.95
CA ASN A 166 18.95 1.78 -45.34
C ASN A 166 17.97 0.83 -46.08
N ASN A 167 17.14 0.09 -45.34
CA ASN A 167 16.15 -0.83 -45.90
C ASN A 167 14.75 -0.54 -45.32
N ASN A 168 13.70 -0.90 -46.07
CA ASN A 168 12.34 -0.84 -45.56
C ASN A 168 12.08 -1.99 -44.58
N ILE A 169 11.32 -1.72 -43.52
CA ILE A 169 10.94 -2.72 -42.51
C ILE A 169 9.68 -3.51 -42.95
N ALA A 170 9.65 -4.81 -42.67
CA ALA A 170 8.47 -5.64 -42.89
C ALA A 170 7.44 -5.46 -41.75
N ASP A 171 6.15 -5.56 -42.09
CA ASP A 171 5.04 -5.45 -41.12
C ASP A 171 5.14 -6.45 -39.96
N THR A 172 5.67 -7.65 -40.21
CA THR A 172 5.90 -8.68 -39.19
C THR A 172 6.95 -8.23 -38.17
N THR A 173 8.02 -7.59 -38.63
CA THR A 173 9.08 -7.04 -37.78
C THR A 173 8.58 -5.85 -36.96
N ILE A 174 7.73 -4.99 -37.54
CA ILE A 174 7.06 -3.91 -36.79
C ILE A 174 6.23 -4.49 -35.65
N SER A 175 5.44 -5.52 -35.94
CA SER A 175 4.58 -6.17 -34.95
C SER A 175 5.41 -6.81 -33.82
N ASP A 176 6.57 -7.38 -34.15
CA ASP A 176 7.52 -7.92 -33.18
C ASP A 176 8.08 -6.82 -32.26
N ILE A 177 8.57 -5.71 -32.81
CA ILE A 177 9.06 -4.55 -32.04
C ILE A 177 7.97 -4.01 -31.09
N LEU A 178 6.74 -3.87 -31.59
CA LEU A 178 5.60 -3.39 -30.81
C LEU A 178 5.23 -4.37 -29.69
N SER A 179 5.23 -5.68 -29.96
CA SER A 179 4.93 -6.69 -28.94
C SER A 179 5.91 -6.65 -27.76
N LYS A 180 7.17 -6.26 -28.04
CA LYS A 180 8.24 -6.10 -27.06
C LYS A 180 8.25 -4.73 -26.39
N THR A 181 7.44 -3.77 -26.83
CA THR A 181 7.41 -2.40 -26.28
C THR A 181 6.31 -2.23 -25.23
N TYR A 182 6.63 -1.59 -24.11
CA TYR A 182 5.76 -1.36 -22.96
C TYR A 182 5.72 0.11 -22.59
N VAL A 183 4.59 0.56 -22.06
CA VAL A 183 4.44 1.88 -21.42
C VAL A 183 4.23 1.64 -19.93
N ALA A 184 5.15 2.12 -19.10
CA ALA A 184 5.10 1.98 -17.65
C ALA A 184 4.75 3.33 -17.00
N ILE A 185 3.71 3.37 -16.17
CA ILE A 185 3.32 4.59 -15.43
C ILE A 185 3.91 4.50 -14.02
N ALA A 186 4.86 5.38 -13.71
CA ALA A 186 5.64 5.34 -12.47
C ALA A 186 5.67 6.73 -11.79
N ASP A 187 4.75 6.94 -10.84
CA ASP A 187 4.64 8.21 -10.10
C ASP A 187 5.62 8.27 -8.92
N VAL A 188 6.92 8.25 -9.21
CA VAL A 188 8.04 8.21 -8.24
C VAL A 188 8.47 9.59 -7.70
N GLN A 189 7.75 10.65 -8.04
CA GLN A 189 8.09 12.01 -7.64
C GLN A 189 7.71 12.30 -6.19
N GLN A 190 8.21 13.41 -5.64
CA GLN A 190 7.95 13.76 -4.24
C GLN A 190 6.44 13.89 -3.96
N GLY A 191 5.95 13.19 -2.94
CA GLY A 191 4.55 13.19 -2.51
C GLY A 191 3.62 12.31 -3.35
N MET A 192 4.12 11.69 -4.41
CA MET A 192 3.31 10.86 -5.30
C MET A 192 3.16 9.42 -4.78
N PRO A 193 2.12 8.69 -5.22
CA PRO A 193 1.77 7.37 -4.64
C PRO A 193 2.90 6.34 -4.63
N LEU A 194 3.70 6.27 -5.70
CA LEU A 194 4.77 5.27 -5.79
C LEU A 194 5.97 5.64 -4.91
N GLU A 195 6.28 6.92 -4.70
CA GLU A 195 7.25 7.33 -3.68
C GLU A 195 6.77 6.94 -2.28
N GLY A 196 5.50 7.21 -1.95
CA GLY A 196 4.90 6.79 -0.68
C GLY A 196 5.02 5.27 -0.46
N ALA A 197 4.76 4.48 -1.49
CA ALA A 197 4.92 3.03 -1.44
C ALA A 197 6.39 2.61 -1.22
N ILE A 198 7.35 3.22 -1.92
CA ILE A 198 8.80 2.96 -1.74
C ILE A 198 9.24 3.29 -0.31
N LEU A 199 8.88 4.48 0.20
CA LEU A 199 9.23 4.89 1.56
C LEU A 199 8.63 3.94 2.59
N THR A 200 7.41 3.45 2.36
CA THR A 200 6.79 2.45 3.25
C THR A 200 7.52 1.11 3.19
N ILE A 201 7.92 0.62 2.01
CA ILE A 201 8.75 -0.60 1.88
C ILE A 201 10.05 -0.44 2.64
N LEU A 202 10.73 0.70 2.44
CA LEU A 202 12.02 1.00 3.07
C LEU A 202 11.89 1.13 4.59
N THR A 203 10.73 1.53 5.10
CA THR A 203 10.42 1.50 6.54
C THR A 203 10.65 0.10 7.12
N SER A 204 10.33 -0.96 6.36
CA SER A 204 10.49 -2.36 6.81
C SER A 204 11.84 -3.02 6.53
N LYS A 205 12.71 -2.38 5.74
CA LYS A 205 13.94 -3.01 5.21
C LYS A 205 15.22 -2.22 5.46
N SER A 206 15.08 -0.92 5.70
CA SER A 206 16.21 -0.01 5.90
C SER A 206 16.59 0.13 7.37
N ARG A 207 17.90 0.18 7.64
CA ARG A 207 18.46 0.46 8.98
C ARG A 207 18.59 1.96 9.26
N VAL A 208 18.19 2.82 8.32
CA VAL A 208 18.21 4.28 8.44
C VAL A 208 16.85 4.83 8.05
N LYS A 209 16.61 6.13 8.29
CA LYS A 209 15.32 6.76 7.92
C LYS A 209 14.99 6.48 6.44
N PRO A 210 13.77 6.04 6.10
CA PRO A 210 13.39 5.69 4.73
C PRO A 210 13.67 6.79 3.72
N GLU A 211 13.41 8.05 4.09
CA GLU A 211 13.66 9.21 3.24
C GLU A 211 15.16 9.40 2.99
N LEU A 212 15.99 9.16 4.02
CA LEU A 212 17.44 9.22 3.90
C LEU A 212 17.97 8.06 3.06
N PHE A 213 17.44 6.85 3.23
CA PHE A 213 17.83 5.71 2.41
C PHE A 213 17.44 5.90 0.95
N PHE A 214 16.21 6.36 0.69
CA PHE A 214 15.75 6.64 -0.66
C PHE A 214 16.59 7.76 -1.29
N SER A 215 16.84 8.84 -0.55
CA SER A 215 17.74 9.93 -0.99
C SER A 215 19.17 9.44 -1.27
N ALA A 216 19.70 8.54 -0.44
CA ALA A 216 21.01 7.93 -0.64
C ALA A 216 21.03 7.02 -1.88
N THR A 217 19.93 6.31 -2.15
CA THR A 217 19.78 5.45 -3.34
C THR A 217 19.66 6.28 -4.62
N ILE A 218 18.89 7.39 -4.59
CA ILE A 218 18.83 8.38 -5.67
C ILE A 218 20.23 8.95 -5.94
N SER A 219 20.97 9.30 -4.88
CA SER A 219 22.33 9.81 -4.98
C SER A 219 23.30 8.77 -5.58
N LEU A 220 23.14 7.50 -5.22
CA LEU A 220 23.91 6.41 -5.81
C LEU A 220 23.57 6.21 -7.29
N ALA A 221 22.28 6.19 -7.66
CA ALA A 221 21.84 6.10 -9.05
C ALA A 221 22.45 7.23 -9.89
N LEU A 222 22.42 8.46 -9.37
CA LEU A 222 23.03 9.63 -10.03
C LEU A 222 24.55 9.46 -10.22
N SER A 223 25.23 8.95 -9.18
CA SER A 223 26.68 8.68 -9.25
C SER A 223 27.01 7.59 -10.28
N LEU A 224 26.20 6.52 -10.36
CA LEU A 224 26.39 5.44 -11.32
C LEU A 224 26.12 5.91 -12.75
N ALA A 225 25.07 6.71 -12.95
CA ALA A 225 24.75 7.31 -14.23
C ALA A 225 25.86 8.23 -14.73
N SER A 226 26.32 9.16 -13.89
CA SER A 226 27.41 10.09 -14.24
C SER A 226 28.72 9.38 -14.60
N ALA A 227 28.95 8.19 -14.03
CA ALA A 227 30.12 7.36 -14.30
C ALA A 227 29.89 6.31 -15.40
N ARG A 228 28.68 6.22 -15.98
CA ARG A 228 28.27 5.20 -16.97
C ARG A 228 28.51 3.76 -16.49
N GLN A 229 28.17 3.50 -15.24
CA GLN A 229 28.41 2.22 -14.58
C GLN A 229 27.16 1.36 -14.51
N SER A 230 27.37 0.07 -14.31
CA SER A 230 26.33 -0.85 -13.88
C SER A 230 26.56 -1.30 -12.45
N ILE A 231 25.49 -1.74 -11.81
CA ILE A 231 25.53 -2.33 -10.49
C ILE A 231 24.64 -3.57 -10.48
N ASN A 232 25.21 -4.68 -10.06
CA ASN A 232 24.45 -5.90 -9.76
C ASN A 232 24.10 -5.92 -8.26
N LYS A 233 23.31 -6.91 -7.85
CA LYS A 233 22.89 -7.04 -6.46
C LYS A 233 24.06 -7.01 -5.47
N SER A 234 25.12 -7.79 -5.68
CA SER A 234 26.28 -7.82 -4.78
C SER A 234 27.00 -6.47 -4.69
N GLY A 235 27.13 -5.76 -5.81
CA GLY A 235 27.66 -4.39 -5.82
C GLY A 235 26.77 -3.44 -5.04
N LEU A 236 25.44 -3.54 -5.20
CA LEU A 236 24.48 -2.71 -4.49
C LEU A 236 24.49 -3.01 -2.99
N GLU A 237 24.57 -4.28 -2.60
CA GLU A 237 24.75 -4.74 -1.21
C GLU A 237 26.06 -4.20 -0.61
N SER A 238 27.16 -4.14 -1.36
CA SER A 238 28.41 -3.58 -0.86
C SER A 238 28.32 -2.08 -0.53
N LYS A 239 27.45 -1.34 -1.25
CA LYS A 239 27.28 0.12 -1.11
C LYS A 239 26.19 0.48 -0.10
N LEU A 240 25.04 -0.18 -0.23
CA LEU A 240 23.81 0.11 0.50
C LEU A 240 23.34 -1.03 1.41
N GLY A 241 23.87 -2.24 1.26
CA GLY A 241 23.52 -3.41 2.07
C GLY A 241 23.93 -3.27 3.54
N ASN A 242 24.87 -2.40 3.89
CA ASN A 242 25.07 -2.05 5.30
C ASN A 242 23.87 -1.33 5.92
N TYR A 243 23.04 -0.70 5.07
CA TYR A 243 21.79 -0.06 5.45
C TYR A 243 20.56 -0.93 5.11
N ILE A 244 20.72 -2.11 4.49
CA ILE A 244 19.62 -3.02 4.07
C ILE A 244 19.94 -4.47 4.45
N GLY A 245 19.04 -5.14 5.18
CA GLY A 245 19.26 -6.52 5.61
C GLY A 245 18.24 -7.51 5.05
N THR A 246 18.70 -8.70 4.64
CA THR A 246 17.85 -9.86 4.39
C THR A 246 17.38 -10.46 5.71
N LEU A 247 16.09 -10.73 5.78
CA LEU A 247 15.45 -11.33 6.92
C LEU A 247 14.85 -12.69 6.46
N THR A 248 15.51 -13.80 6.82
CA THR A 248 15.05 -15.22 6.73
C THR A 248 13.60 -15.41 7.19
N PRO A 249 12.88 -16.52 6.94
CA PRO A 249 11.52 -16.71 7.48
C PRO A 249 11.43 -16.51 9.01
N GLU A 250 12.42 -16.98 9.78
CA GLU A 250 12.52 -16.66 11.23
C GLU A 250 12.78 -15.18 11.48
N LYS A 251 13.41 -14.50 10.51
CA LYS A 251 13.66 -13.08 10.54
C LYS A 251 12.56 -12.24 9.88
N LYS A 252 11.64 -12.76 9.07
CA LYS A 252 10.45 -12.07 8.54
C LYS A 252 9.46 -11.87 9.69
N HIS A 253 9.40 -12.89 10.55
CA HIS A 253 8.87 -12.82 11.91
C HIS A 253 9.67 -11.84 12.80
N ALA A 254 11.01 -11.80 12.70
CA ALA A 254 11.82 -10.77 13.35
C ALA A 254 11.80 -9.37 12.68
N VAL A 255 11.31 -9.20 11.45
CA VAL A 255 11.08 -7.90 10.77
C VAL A 255 9.78 -7.33 11.27
N GLU A 256 8.76 -8.15 11.44
CA GLU A 256 7.57 -7.71 12.15
C GLU A 256 7.90 -7.36 13.62
N GLN A 257 8.99 -7.89 14.20
CA GLN A 257 9.60 -7.40 15.44
C GLN A 257 10.49 -6.13 15.24
N ASP A 258 11.34 -6.03 14.23
CA ASP A 258 12.27 -4.92 14.00
C ASP A 258 11.66 -3.68 13.29
N PHE A 259 10.55 -3.83 12.54
CA PHE A 259 9.75 -2.75 11.91
C PHE A 259 9.32 -1.72 12.96
N PHE A 260 9.21 -2.21 14.19
CA PHE A 260 8.82 -1.46 15.34
C PHE A 260 10.02 -1.15 16.25
N LYS A 261 11.22 -1.71 16.07
CA LYS A 261 12.31 -1.78 17.08
C LYS A 261 11.92 -2.55 18.33
N ILE A 262 11.06 -3.58 18.23
CA ILE A 262 10.52 -4.38 19.33
C ILE A 262 11.66 -5.09 20.06
N GLU A 263 12.26 -4.40 21.03
CA GLU A 263 13.13 -5.05 22.00
C GLU A 263 12.25 -5.92 22.90
N MET A 264 12.00 -7.15 22.47
CA MET A 264 11.64 -8.21 23.40
C MET A 264 12.89 -8.49 24.22
N SER A 265 12.85 -8.21 25.52
CA SER A 265 14.01 -8.35 26.42
C SER A 265 14.75 -9.68 26.14
N PRO A 266 15.91 -9.65 25.46
CA PRO A 266 16.43 -10.79 24.70
C PRO A 266 17.30 -11.69 25.61
N GLY A 267 16.79 -12.02 26.78
CA GLY A 267 17.33 -13.11 27.57
C GLY A 267 16.86 -14.45 27.01
N LYS A 268 17.70 -15.48 27.08
CA LYS A 268 17.24 -16.88 27.01
C LYS A 268 16.01 -17.03 27.89
N ILE A 269 14.89 -17.54 27.36
CA ILE A 269 13.64 -17.69 28.11
C ILE A 269 13.96 -18.47 29.39
N SER A 270 13.82 -17.83 30.54
CA SER A 270 13.98 -18.51 31.83
C SER A 270 12.91 -19.59 31.88
N SER A 271 13.34 -20.85 31.91
CA SER A 271 12.48 -22.02 31.71
C SER A 271 12.61 -23.02 32.85
N GLY A 272 13.60 -22.87 33.72
CA GLY A 272 13.78 -23.73 34.90
C GLY A 272 12.86 -23.36 36.07
N ARG A 273 12.47 -22.10 36.16
CA ARG A 273 11.66 -21.55 37.26
C ARG A 273 10.31 -20.97 36.83
N GLU A 274 9.43 -20.90 37.80
CA GLU A 274 8.13 -20.22 37.78
C GLU A 274 8.12 -19.20 38.91
N VAL A 275 7.71 -17.95 38.65
CA VAL A 275 7.51 -16.95 39.70
C VAL A 275 6.04 -16.55 39.73
N LEU A 276 5.40 -16.73 40.89
CA LEU A 276 3.98 -16.48 41.09
C LEU A 276 3.78 -15.39 42.14
N LEU A 277 2.84 -14.48 41.88
CA LEU A 277 2.20 -13.68 42.91
C LEU A 277 0.86 -14.34 43.24
N VAL A 278 0.69 -14.78 44.48
CA VAL A 278 -0.50 -15.51 44.93
C VAL A 278 -1.10 -14.86 46.17
N GLU A 279 -2.37 -15.16 46.42
CA GLU A 279 -2.97 -14.88 47.73
C GLU A 279 -2.22 -15.62 48.83
N SER A 280 -1.99 -14.96 49.95
CA SER A 280 -1.21 -15.56 51.02
C SER A 280 -1.94 -16.74 51.67
N PHE A 281 -1.20 -17.84 51.82
CA PHE A 281 -1.56 -18.97 52.67
C PHE A 281 -0.77 -18.96 54.00
N ILE A 282 -0.05 -17.87 54.30
CA ILE A 282 0.76 -17.67 55.52
C ILE A 282 0.19 -16.49 56.32
N ASP A 283 -0.06 -16.72 57.61
CA ASP A 283 -0.57 -15.70 58.52
C ASP A 283 0.38 -14.48 58.60
N GLY A 284 -0.21 -13.27 58.58
CA GLY A 284 0.52 -12.01 58.68
C GLY A 284 1.11 -11.48 57.36
N GLN A 285 0.91 -12.20 56.25
CA GLN A 285 1.16 -11.70 54.89
C GLN A 285 -0.18 -11.61 54.14
N ASP A 286 -0.35 -10.57 53.34
CA ASP A 286 -1.52 -10.41 52.46
C ASP A 286 -1.32 -11.20 51.15
N PHE A 287 -0.10 -11.16 50.60
CA PHE A 287 0.29 -11.84 49.37
C PHE A 287 1.62 -12.55 49.52
N LEU A 288 1.89 -13.51 48.64
CA LEU A 288 3.17 -14.21 48.58
C LEU A 288 3.74 -14.15 47.17
N VAL A 289 5.03 -13.82 47.07
CA VAL A 289 5.83 -14.08 45.88
C VAL A 289 6.51 -15.43 46.07
N VAL A 290 6.18 -16.39 45.22
CA VAL A 290 6.63 -17.78 45.32
C VAL A 290 7.42 -18.16 44.08
N GLU A 291 8.59 -18.76 44.29
CA GLU A 291 9.42 -19.29 43.23
C GLU A 291 9.40 -20.83 43.25
N LEU A 292 9.11 -21.44 42.10
CA LEU A 292 8.98 -22.89 41.97
C LEU A 292 9.90 -23.43 40.87
N ILE A 293 10.47 -24.61 41.09
CA ILE A 293 11.16 -25.37 40.04
C ILE A 293 10.08 -25.96 39.11
N ARG A 294 10.19 -25.75 37.81
CA ARG A 294 9.16 -26.18 36.85
C ARG A 294 9.13 -27.69 36.62
N PHE A 295 10.30 -28.34 36.61
CA PHE A 295 10.43 -29.75 36.26
C PHE A 295 10.89 -30.62 37.43
N ASP A 296 10.45 -31.87 37.46
CA ASP A 296 11.06 -32.93 38.25
C ASP A 296 12.18 -33.65 37.48
N ASP A 297 12.82 -34.62 38.14
CA ASP A 297 13.94 -35.39 37.56
C ASP A 297 13.52 -36.26 36.36
N SER A 298 12.21 -36.43 36.13
CA SER A 298 11.65 -37.13 34.96
C SER A 298 11.33 -36.19 33.79
N GLY A 299 11.43 -34.87 34.01
CA GLY A 299 11.04 -33.84 33.05
C GLY A 299 9.55 -33.49 33.08
N SER A 300 8.79 -34.00 34.05
CA SER A 300 7.37 -33.68 34.21
C SER A 300 7.20 -32.34 34.90
N LYS A 301 6.17 -31.56 34.49
CA LYS A 301 5.84 -30.29 35.15
C LYS A 301 5.34 -30.54 36.58
N LYS A 302 5.87 -29.78 37.55
CA LYS A 302 5.52 -29.89 38.97
C LYS A 302 4.21 -29.19 39.35
N VAL A 303 3.70 -28.33 38.48
CA VAL A 303 2.47 -27.58 38.69
C VAL A 303 1.61 -27.56 37.44
N LYS A 304 0.32 -27.29 37.62
CA LYS A 304 -0.65 -27.08 36.55
C LYS A 304 -1.44 -25.80 36.80
N PHE A 305 -1.93 -25.18 35.74
CA PHE A 305 -2.71 -23.94 35.81
C PHE A 305 -4.08 -24.14 35.17
N HIS A 306 -5.11 -23.64 35.85
CA HIS A 306 -6.50 -23.60 35.37
C HIS A 306 -7.32 -22.66 36.26
N ASP A 307 -8.37 -22.01 35.75
CA ASP A 307 -9.33 -21.24 36.57
C ASP A 307 -8.69 -20.21 37.54
N ASN A 308 -7.60 -19.54 37.12
CA ASN A 308 -6.77 -18.66 37.97
C ASN A 308 -6.10 -19.35 39.18
N LEU A 309 -5.95 -20.68 39.14
CA LEU A 309 -5.32 -21.49 40.16
C LEU A 309 -3.99 -22.08 39.69
N CYS A 310 -3.07 -22.23 40.62
CA CYS A 310 -1.89 -23.09 40.51
C CYS A 310 -2.13 -24.36 41.34
N GLU A 311 -2.17 -25.52 40.70
CA GLU A 311 -2.31 -26.84 41.33
C GLU A 311 -0.93 -27.50 41.50
N LEU A 312 -0.57 -27.87 42.73
CA LEU A 312 0.64 -28.60 43.09
C LEU A 312 0.48 -30.12 42.92
N LEU A 313 1.59 -30.87 42.87
CA LEU A 313 1.58 -32.35 42.81
C LEU A 313 0.79 -33.04 43.94
N ASN A 314 0.65 -32.40 45.09
CA ASN A 314 -0.10 -32.93 46.23
C ASN A 314 -1.61 -32.59 46.17
N GLY A 315 -2.07 -31.90 45.13
CA GLY A 315 -3.46 -31.47 44.93
C GLY A 315 -3.83 -30.17 45.63
N SER A 316 -2.90 -29.51 46.34
CA SER A 316 -3.14 -28.18 46.90
C SER A 316 -3.22 -27.14 45.79
N THR A 317 -4.10 -26.15 45.94
CA THR A 317 -4.29 -25.07 44.97
C THR A 317 -4.02 -23.69 45.57
N TRP A 318 -3.50 -22.77 44.76
CA TRP A 318 -3.25 -21.37 45.13
C TRP A 318 -3.91 -20.42 44.12
N ASN A 319 -4.56 -19.36 44.61
CA ASN A 319 -5.11 -18.30 43.77
C ASN A 319 -3.98 -17.43 43.20
N VAL A 320 -3.85 -17.38 41.88
CA VAL A 320 -2.81 -16.66 41.16
C VAL A 320 -3.32 -15.27 40.78
N LEU A 321 -2.56 -14.24 41.16
CA LEU A 321 -2.80 -12.86 40.72
C LEU A 321 -1.95 -12.51 39.49
N SER A 322 -0.72 -13.03 39.44
CA SER A 322 0.20 -12.83 38.32
C SER A 322 1.22 -13.96 38.24
N ARG A 323 1.63 -14.30 37.01
CA ARG A 323 2.66 -15.30 36.71
C ARG A 323 3.74 -14.71 35.82
N ALA A 324 5.01 -14.98 36.12
CA ALA A 324 6.14 -14.49 35.34
C ALA A 324 7.29 -15.50 35.29
N SER A 325 8.17 -15.32 34.31
CA SER A 325 9.41 -16.09 34.21
C SER A 325 10.50 -15.64 35.20
N THR A 326 10.38 -14.42 35.74
CA THR A 326 11.38 -13.80 36.62
C THR A 326 10.74 -12.91 37.68
N TYR A 327 11.48 -12.62 38.75
CA TYR A 327 11.05 -11.66 39.79
C TYR A 327 10.79 -10.27 39.23
N SER A 328 11.62 -9.81 38.29
CA SER A 328 11.44 -8.50 37.65
C SER A 328 10.12 -8.38 36.89
N GLY A 329 9.51 -9.50 36.46
CA GLY A 329 8.17 -9.50 35.89
C GLY A 329 7.09 -9.22 36.94
N ILE A 330 7.18 -9.87 38.11
CA ILE A 330 6.25 -9.65 39.23
C ILE A 330 6.43 -8.25 39.84
N GLU A 331 7.68 -7.80 39.98
CA GLU A 331 7.99 -6.45 40.46
C GLU A 331 7.31 -5.38 39.58
N ARG A 332 7.44 -5.50 38.26
CA ARG A 332 6.77 -4.60 37.31
C ARG A 332 5.24 -4.62 37.45
N TYR A 333 4.65 -5.80 37.63
CA TYR A 333 3.20 -5.93 37.84
C TYR A 333 2.73 -5.17 39.09
N ILE A 334 3.49 -5.26 40.18
CA ILE A 334 3.21 -4.57 41.44
C ILE A 334 3.40 -3.06 41.28
N GLU A 335 4.48 -2.62 40.61
CA GLU A 335 4.77 -1.20 40.36
C GLU A 335 3.67 -0.53 39.52
N GLU A 336 3.19 -1.19 38.47
CA GLU A 336 2.08 -0.70 37.62
C GLU A 336 0.75 -0.61 38.39
N ARG A 337 0.63 -1.31 39.52
CA ARG A 337 -0.54 -1.34 40.40
C ARG A 337 -0.22 -0.89 41.83
N ALA A 338 0.73 0.04 41.99
CA ALA A 338 1.26 0.42 43.30
C ALA A 338 0.17 0.82 44.32
N ASP A 339 -0.94 1.40 43.86
CA ASP A 339 -2.07 1.77 44.72
C ASP A 339 -2.82 0.56 45.29
N GLU A 340 -2.89 -0.56 44.58
CA GLU A 340 -3.55 -1.80 45.03
C GLU A 340 -2.74 -2.53 46.11
N PHE A 341 -1.41 -2.44 46.03
CA PHE A 341 -0.47 -3.07 46.95
C PHE A 341 0.00 -2.15 48.08
N LYS A 342 -0.46 -0.91 48.09
CA LYS A 342 -0.13 0.06 49.14
C LYS A 342 -0.60 -0.46 50.50
N ASP A 343 0.29 -0.42 51.48
CA ASP A 343 0.08 -0.89 52.86
C ASP A 343 -0.17 -2.41 53.01
N LYS A 344 0.14 -3.21 51.99
CA LYS A 344 0.06 -4.68 52.03
C LYS A 344 1.40 -5.32 52.41
N ASN A 345 1.34 -6.41 53.18
CA ASN A 345 2.52 -7.21 53.52
C ASN A 345 2.70 -8.32 52.47
N ILE A 346 3.83 -8.29 51.77
CA ILE A 346 4.17 -9.27 50.74
C ILE A 346 5.31 -10.15 51.24
N GLY A 347 5.03 -11.44 51.42
CA GLY A 347 6.02 -12.44 51.83
C GLY A 347 6.76 -13.01 50.62
N PHE A 348 7.98 -13.52 50.85
CA PHE A 348 8.85 -14.04 49.80
C PHE A 348 9.27 -15.49 50.10
N LEU A 349 8.99 -16.40 49.18
CA LEU A 349 9.32 -17.83 49.26
C LEU A 349 10.23 -18.21 48.08
N PRO A 350 11.57 -18.05 48.21
CA PRO A 350 12.50 -18.40 47.16
C PRO A 350 12.75 -19.91 47.08
N ILE A 351 13.26 -20.37 45.95
CA ILE A 351 13.80 -21.72 45.85
C ILE A 351 15.06 -21.82 46.72
N ASN A 352 15.08 -22.79 47.63
CA ASN A 352 16.25 -23.10 48.45
C ASN A 352 17.02 -24.30 47.85
N THR A 353 17.75 -24.06 46.76
CA THR A 353 18.61 -25.07 46.12
C THR A 353 19.94 -24.45 45.64
N GLU A 354 21.01 -25.23 45.68
CA GLU A 354 22.30 -24.87 45.06
C GLU A 354 22.38 -25.31 43.59
N GLU A 355 21.38 -26.03 43.09
CA GLU A 355 21.33 -26.52 41.72
C GLU A 355 21.00 -25.41 40.70
N ASP A 356 21.68 -25.45 39.56
CA ASP A 356 21.39 -24.57 38.43
C ASP A 356 20.18 -25.08 37.63
N ILE A 357 18.99 -24.71 38.10
CA ILE A 357 17.71 -25.13 37.51
C ILE A 357 17.49 -24.61 36.08
N GLU A 358 18.09 -23.47 35.71
CA GLU A 358 17.93 -22.85 34.38
C GLU A 358 18.78 -23.54 33.30
N ASN A 359 19.88 -24.17 33.69
CA ASN A 359 20.74 -24.92 32.78
C ASN A 359 20.52 -26.45 32.86
N SER A 360 19.46 -26.90 33.55
CA SER A 360 19.04 -28.31 33.52
C SER A 360 18.61 -28.74 32.11
N PRO A 361 18.85 -30.00 31.69
CA PRO A 361 18.51 -30.45 30.33
C PRO A 361 17.04 -30.24 29.94
N PHE A 362 16.11 -30.43 30.88
CA PHE A 362 14.67 -30.22 30.63
C PHE A 362 14.33 -28.73 30.47
N ALA A 363 14.93 -27.84 31.27
CA ALA A 363 14.74 -26.40 31.10
C ALA A 363 15.28 -25.91 29.75
N LEU A 364 16.44 -26.40 29.32
CA LEU A 364 17.01 -26.08 28.00
C LEU A 364 16.10 -26.54 26.86
N ALA A 365 15.69 -27.81 26.89
CA ALA A 365 14.84 -28.39 25.84
C ALA A 365 13.46 -27.71 25.78
N TYR A 366 12.88 -27.36 26.94
CA TYR A 366 11.62 -26.64 26.99
C TYR A 366 11.75 -25.19 26.49
N GLY A 367 12.87 -24.52 26.79
CA GLY A 367 13.18 -23.20 26.24
C GLY A 367 13.28 -23.20 24.72
N ASP A 368 13.97 -24.20 24.14
CA ASP A 368 14.05 -24.38 22.68
C ASP A 368 12.66 -24.64 22.07
N TYR A 369 11.84 -25.47 22.71
CA TYR A 369 10.46 -25.72 22.29
C TYR A 369 9.60 -24.44 22.29
N CYS A 370 9.72 -23.59 23.31
CA CYS A 370 9.02 -22.31 23.36
C CYS A 370 9.48 -21.36 22.24
N GLU A 371 10.78 -21.31 21.98
CA GLU A 371 11.33 -20.51 20.88
C GLU A 371 10.84 -20.97 19.50
N ASP A 372 10.67 -22.28 19.30
CA ASP A 372 10.12 -22.81 18.05
C ASP A 372 8.64 -22.44 17.87
N ILE A 373 7.82 -22.51 18.93
CA ILE A 373 6.42 -22.03 18.91
C ILE A 373 6.41 -20.53 18.56
N ARG A 374 7.25 -19.74 19.24
CA ARG A 374 7.34 -18.29 19.02
C ARG A 374 7.71 -17.96 17.58
N LYS A 375 8.71 -18.64 17.00
CA LYS A 375 9.12 -18.45 15.60
C LYS A 375 8.08 -18.92 14.59
N GLY A 376 7.25 -19.89 14.98
CA GLY A 376 6.18 -20.41 14.13
C GLY A 376 4.98 -19.48 13.99
N ASN A 377 4.90 -18.38 14.74
CA ASN A 377 3.63 -17.68 14.96
C ASN A 377 3.03 -16.87 13.79
N ASP A 378 3.65 -16.64 12.63
CA ASP A 378 3.15 -15.86 11.45
C ASP A 378 2.43 -14.48 11.60
N GLN A 379 1.92 -14.10 12.77
CA GLN A 379 1.20 -12.86 13.10
C GLN A 379 1.65 -12.30 14.47
N PRO A 380 2.92 -11.88 14.60
CA PRO A 380 3.55 -11.60 15.91
C PRO A 380 3.02 -10.34 16.60
N LEU A 381 2.26 -9.50 15.88
CA LEU A 381 1.63 -8.29 16.40
C LEU A 381 0.13 -8.46 16.61
N ARG A 382 -0.40 -9.68 16.54
CA ARG A 382 -1.77 -9.94 16.96
C ARG A 382 -1.79 -10.45 18.38
N CYS A 383 -2.72 -9.91 19.15
CA CYS A 383 -2.95 -10.35 20.52
C CYS A 383 -3.43 -11.80 20.52
N LEU A 384 -2.77 -12.65 21.31
CA LEU A 384 -3.16 -14.07 21.43
C LEU A 384 -4.58 -14.26 21.99
N HIS A 385 -5.08 -13.31 22.79
CA HIS A 385 -6.40 -13.41 23.42
C HIS A 385 -7.53 -12.82 22.57
N CYS A 386 -7.40 -11.57 22.11
CA CYS A 386 -8.49 -10.89 21.40
C CYS A 386 -8.38 -10.96 19.86
N GLY A 387 -7.19 -11.26 19.32
CA GLY A 387 -6.92 -11.31 17.87
C GLY A 387 -6.73 -9.95 17.19
N ASP A 388 -6.95 -8.83 17.90
CA ASP A 388 -6.70 -7.48 17.38
C ASP A 388 -5.19 -7.18 17.28
N SER A 389 -4.84 -6.24 16.42
CA SER A 389 -3.45 -5.79 16.22
C SER A 389 -2.94 -5.02 17.44
N ILE A 390 -1.65 -5.18 17.73
CA ILE A 390 -0.93 -4.52 18.81
C ILE A 390 -0.07 -3.43 18.21
N SER A 391 -0.33 -2.20 18.64
CA SER A 391 0.48 -1.04 18.30
C SER A 391 0.89 -0.19 19.51
N GLU A 392 1.06 -0.83 20.66
CA GLU A 392 1.38 -0.17 21.93
C GLU A 392 2.75 -0.59 22.50
N ASN A 393 3.43 0.38 23.11
CA ASN A 393 4.67 0.11 23.84
C ASN A 393 4.43 -0.57 25.19
N GLY A 394 5.28 -1.55 25.50
CA GLY A 394 5.23 -2.32 26.73
C GLY A 394 4.17 -3.41 26.76
N ALA A 395 3.54 -3.76 25.63
CA ALA A 395 2.66 -4.93 25.57
C ALA A 395 3.43 -6.20 26.02
N PRO A 396 2.87 -7.02 26.92
CA PRO A 396 3.55 -8.19 27.45
C PRO A 396 3.73 -9.30 26.40
N LEU A 397 4.91 -9.90 26.39
CA LEU A 397 5.20 -11.18 25.73
C LEU A 397 4.90 -12.29 26.72
N VAL A 398 4.02 -13.22 26.36
CA VAL A 398 3.51 -14.26 27.26
C VAL A 398 3.65 -15.67 26.69
N GLU A 399 3.78 -16.64 27.59
CA GLU A 399 3.57 -18.07 27.33
C GLU A 399 2.19 -18.46 27.90
N ILE A 400 1.31 -18.98 27.05
CA ILE A 400 0.02 -19.57 27.43
C ILE A 400 0.25 -21.06 27.65
N ASP A 401 0.27 -21.46 28.92
CA ASP A 401 0.53 -22.83 29.38
C ASP A 401 -0.42 -23.18 30.52
N GLU A 402 -1.65 -23.56 30.15
CA GLU A 402 -2.75 -23.90 31.05
C GLU A 402 -3.60 -25.07 30.51
N ILE A 403 -4.36 -25.72 31.40
CA ILE A 403 -5.19 -26.87 31.04
C ILE A 403 -6.32 -26.42 30.09
N GLY A 404 -6.40 -27.05 28.92
CA GLY A 404 -7.48 -26.81 27.96
C GLY A 404 -7.19 -25.72 26.92
N ALA A 405 -6.06 -25.01 27.06
CA ALA A 405 -5.56 -24.09 26.04
C ALA A 405 -4.52 -24.77 25.13
N GLU A 406 -4.43 -24.32 23.88
CA GLU A 406 -3.29 -24.65 23.02
C GLU A 406 -2.06 -23.89 23.50
N HIS A 407 -0.91 -24.57 23.57
CA HIS A 407 0.33 -23.95 24.00
C HIS A 407 0.77 -22.90 22.97
N ALA A 408 0.80 -21.63 23.38
CA ALA A 408 1.10 -20.51 22.49
C ALA A 408 2.11 -19.53 23.13
N LEU A 409 2.91 -18.89 22.28
CA LEU A 409 3.80 -17.79 22.65
C LEU A 409 3.59 -16.59 21.72
N GLY A 410 3.50 -15.40 22.30
CA GLY A 410 3.17 -14.20 21.55
C GLY A 410 2.85 -13.01 22.43
N LEU A 411 2.45 -11.91 21.79
CA LEU A 411 2.07 -10.69 22.49
C LEU A 411 0.60 -10.73 22.90
N VAL A 412 0.29 -10.05 23.99
CA VAL A 412 -1.08 -9.71 24.38
C VAL A 412 -1.16 -8.23 24.71
N HIS A 413 -2.31 -7.58 24.47
CA HIS A 413 -2.51 -6.21 24.95
C HIS A 413 -2.42 -6.17 26.47
N LYS A 414 -1.98 -5.05 27.04
CA LYS A 414 -1.93 -4.90 28.51
C LYS A 414 -3.28 -5.16 29.18
N LYS A 415 -4.37 -4.72 28.55
CA LYS A 415 -5.76 -4.93 29.00
C LYS A 415 -6.25 -6.38 28.86
N CYS A 416 -5.59 -7.18 28.01
CA CYS A 416 -5.96 -8.57 27.74
C CYS A 416 -5.14 -9.57 28.59
N LEU A 417 -4.18 -9.09 29.37
CA LEU A 417 -3.31 -9.95 30.18
C LEU A 417 -4.12 -10.73 31.23
N SER A 418 -4.03 -12.06 31.17
CA SER A 418 -4.63 -12.99 32.14
C SER A 418 -3.70 -13.24 33.33
N PRO A 419 -4.22 -13.51 34.55
CA PRO A 419 -3.39 -13.90 35.70
C PRO A 419 -2.52 -15.14 35.44
N LEU A 420 -2.97 -16.06 34.57
CA LEU A 420 -2.28 -17.31 34.23
C LEU A 420 -1.29 -17.17 33.06
N ASP A 421 -1.32 -16.05 32.35
CA ASP A 421 -0.33 -15.75 31.31
C ASP A 421 1.04 -15.65 31.95
N ARG A 422 1.98 -16.48 31.50
CA ARG A 422 3.34 -16.42 32.01
C ARG A 422 4.10 -15.31 31.30
N VAL A 423 4.25 -14.17 31.96
CA VAL A 423 4.95 -13.02 31.39
C VAL A 423 6.44 -13.33 31.25
N LEU A 424 6.92 -13.30 30.00
CA LEU A 424 8.32 -13.54 29.63
C LEU A 424 9.11 -12.23 29.49
N GLY A 425 8.42 -11.15 29.13
CA GLY A 425 9.00 -9.85 28.86
C GLY A 425 7.97 -8.90 28.29
N GLY A 426 8.41 -7.90 27.54
CA GLY A 426 7.53 -6.99 26.82
C GLY A 426 8.19 -6.42 25.58
N ILE A 427 7.37 -5.85 24.71
CA ILE A 427 7.76 -5.15 23.49
C ILE A 427 8.09 -3.68 23.76
N LYS A 428 9.14 -3.15 23.16
CA LYS A 428 9.42 -1.71 23.13
C LYS A 428 9.83 -1.31 21.74
N ALA A 429 9.28 -0.24 21.18
CA ALA A 429 9.33 0.06 19.77
C ALA A 429 9.27 1.57 19.49
N GLU A 430 10.25 2.11 18.75
CA GLU A 430 10.32 3.56 18.45
C GLU A 430 9.15 4.06 17.60
N VAL A 431 8.65 3.24 16.67
CA VAL A 431 7.51 3.65 15.85
C VAL A 431 6.21 3.70 16.67
N PHE A 432 6.09 2.94 17.76
CA PHE A 432 4.98 3.08 18.70
C PHE A 432 5.08 4.35 19.54
N ASP A 433 6.29 4.89 19.74
CA ASP A 433 6.48 6.21 20.37
C ASP A 433 6.17 7.34 19.37
N GLU A 434 6.66 7.24 18.14
CA GLU A 434 6.45 8.26 17.10
C GLU A 434 4.98 8.36 16.67
N TYR A 435 4.32 7.20 16.59
CA TYR A 435 2.93 7.04 16.16
C TYR A 435 2.04 6.52 17.29
N ASP A 436 2.27 7.00 18.52
CA ASP A 436 1.51 6.65 19.73
C ASP A 436 -0.01 6.83 19.61
N TYR A 437 -0.45 7.68 18.68
CA TYR A 437 -1.84 7.94 18.33
C TYR A 437 -2.48 6.88 17.42
N LEU A 438 -1.71 5.97 16.83
CA LEU A 438 -2.21 4.88 15.99
C LEU A 438 -2.54 3.64 16.84
N LYS A 439 -3.64 3.70 17.61
CA LYS A 439 -4.08 2.64 18.54
C LYS A 439 -4.64 1.40 17.81
N ASP A 440 -4.15 0.22 18.19
CA ASP A 440 -4.43 -1.10 17.60
C ASP A 440 -4.34 -1.14 16.05
N PHE A 441 -3.44 -0.36 15.46
CA PHE A 441 -3.38 -0.17 14.02
C PHE A 441 -2.69 -1.32 13.29
N ASP A 442 -3.34 -1.87 12.25
CA ASP A 442 -2.80 -2.92 11.39
C ASP A 442 -1.96 -2.34 10.23
N TYR A 443 -0.69 -2.04 10.53
CA TYR A 443 0.27 -1.51 9.57
C TYR A 443 0.47 -2.40 8.33
N LYS A 444 0.42 -3.73 8.52
CA LYS A 444 0.63 -4.71 7.45
C LYS A 444 -0.49 -4.65 6.42
N THR A 445 -1.73 -4.75 6.89
CA THR A 445 -2.91 -4.66 6.02
C THR A 445 -2.96 -3.30 5.32
N TRP A 446 -2.68 -2.20 6.01
CA TRP A 446 -2.67 -0.88 5.38
C TRP A 446 -1.71 -0.81 4.18
N PHE A 447 -0.50 -1.33 4.36
CA PHE A 447 0.54 -1.33 3.34
C PHE A 447 0.17 -2.17 2.10
N GLU A 448 -0.42 -3.35 2.30
CA GLU A 448 -0.80 -4.24 1.20
C GLU A 448 -1.85 -3.57 0.28
N PHE A 449 -2.81 -2.86 0.85
CA PHE A 449 -3.95 -2.33 0.08
C PHE A 449 -3.71 -0.93 -0.50
N ILE A 450 -2.80 -0.12 0.06
CA ILE A 450 -2.59 1.26 -0.40
C ILE A 450 -1.95 1.33 -1.79
N GLN A 451 -1.18 0.30 -2.19
CA GLN A 451 -0.43 0.28 -3.46
C GLN A 451 -1.30 0.35 -4.71
N THR A 452 -2.53 -0.16 -4.64
CA THR A 452 -3.48 -0.21 -5.76
C THR A 452 -4.83 0.41 -5.41
N GLY A 453 -4.89 1.15 -4.29
CA GLY A 453 -6.11 1.75 -3.75
C GLY A 453 -6.18 3.27 -3.87
N GLN A 454 -7.23 3.86 -3.29
CA GLN A 454 -7.45 5.30 -3.14
C GLN A 454 -7.47 6.11 -4.45
N ALA A 455 -7.91 5.52 -5.57
CA ALA A 455 -7.96 6.23 -6.85
C ALA A 455 -8.64 7.62 -6.77
N MET A 456 -9.74 7.68 -6.02
CA MET A 456 -10.50 8.92 -5.80
C MET A 456 -9.67 9.95 -5.03
N PHE A 457 -9.08 9.55 -3.90
CA PHE A 457 -8.31 10.48 -3.07
C PHE A 457 -7.04 10.97 -3.76
N GLY A 458 -6.39 10.12 -4.58
CA GLY A 458 -5.29 10.54 -5.44
C GLY A 458 -5.72 11.64 -6.43
N SER A 459 -6.91 11.52 -7.04
CA SER A 459 -7.43 12.55 -7.95
C SER A 459 -7.82 13.88 -7.27
N LEU A 460 -8.04 13.86 -5.95
CA LEU A 460 -8.42 15.03 -5.15
C LEU A 460 -7.25 15.61 -4.36
N GLU A 461 -6.02 15.12 -4.57
CA GLU A 461 -4.85 15.59 -3.86
C GLU A 461 -4.63 17.09 -4.09
N GLY A 462 -4.35 17.83 -3.01
CA GLY A 462 -4.23 19.30 -3.03
C GLY A 462 -5.55 20.07 -3.16
N LYS A 463 -6.68 19.42 -3.50
CA LYS A 463 -8.00 20.04 -3.70
C LYS A 463 -8.93 19.94 -2.46
N LEU A 464 -8.53 19.18 -1.44
CA LEU A 464 -9.26 18.98 -0.17
C LEU A 464 -9.11 20.13 0.86
N ASN A 465 -8.96 21.37 0.40
CA ASN A 465 -8.86 22.57 1.25
C ASN A 465 -10.22 23.26 1.48
N GLN A 466 -11.31 22.67 0.97
CA GLN A 466 -12.68 23.16 1.08
C GLN A 466 -13.64 22.00 1.39
N ILE A 467 -14.87 22.33 1.73
CA ILE A 467 -15.94 21.33 1.89
C ILE A 467 -16.40 20.89 0.51
N MET A 468 -16.38 19.59 0.27
CA MET A 468 -16.86 18.97 -0.97
C MET A 468 -17.94 17.94 -0.66
N PHE A 469 -18.88 17.76 -1.60
CA PHE A 469 -19.92 16.75 -1.51
C PHE A 469 -19.70 15.68 -2.58
N MET A 470 -19.68 14.42 -2.17
CA MET A 470 -19.51 13.28 -3.04
C MET A 470 -20.80 12.45 -3.09
N GLY A 471 -21.31 12.28 -4.31
CA GLY A 471 -22.33 11.27 -4.58
C GLY A 471 -21.72 9.89 -4.49
N TRP A 472 -22.23 9.08 -3.58
CA TRP A 472 -21.90 7.67 -3.42
C TRP A 472 -23.04 6.82 -3.96
N ASN A 473 -22.68 5.87 -4.81
CA ASN A 473 -23.60 4.89 -5.37
C ASN A 473 -23.23 3.49 -4.82
N PRO A 474 -24.03 2.87 -3.94
CA PRO A 474 -23.76 1.53 -3.41
C PRO A 474 -23.85 0.43 -4.45
N GLU A 475 -24.54 0.67 -5.58
CA GLU A 475 -24.57 -0.28 -6.68
C GLU A 475 -23.17 -0.29 -7.31
N GLY A 476 -22.34 -1.23 -6.84
CA GLY A 476 -21.04 -1.56 -7.40
C GLY A 476 -21.14 -1.99 -8.87
N HIS A 477 -20.04 -2.51 -9.44
CA HIS A 477 -20.07 -3.06 -10.80
C HIS A 477 -21.32 -3.91 -11.01
N GLY A 478 -22.14 -3.57 -12.02
CA GLY A 478 -23.35 -4.32 -12.32
C GLY A 478 -23.03 -5.82 -12.34
N GLU A 479 -23.86 -6.62 -11.67
CA GLU A 479 -23.67 -8.07 -11.49
C GLU A 479 -23.46 -8.84 -12.82
N PHE A 480 -23.74 -8.18 -13.94
CA PHE A 480 -23.66 -8.72 -15.29
C PHE A 480 -22.30 -8.43 -15.94
N LYS A 481 -21.52 -9.49 -16.16
CA LYS A 481 -20.30 -9.46 -17.02
C LYS A 481 -20.69 -9.34 -18.49
N GLY A 482 -21.11 -8.16 -18.88
CA GLY A 482 -21.37 -7.82 -20.27
C GLY A 482 -20.17 -8.01 -21.19
N ASN A 483 -20.44 -8.25 -22.48
CA ASN A 483 -19.41 -8.38 -23.53
C ASN A 483 -19.18 -7.06 -24.28
N TYR A 484 -19.84 -5.99 -23.87
CA TYR A 484 -19.75 -4.66 -24.49
C TYR A 484 -19.43 -3.61 -23.42
N CYS A 485 -18.86 -2.50 -23.85
CA CYS A 485 -18.65 -1.29 -23.06
C CYS A 485 -18.99 -0.07 -23.92
N VAL A 486 -19.14 1.09 -23.28
CA VAL A 486 -19.39 2.36 -23.98
C VAL A 486 -18.09 3.11 -24.14
N LYS A 487 -17.79 3.47 -25.38
CA LYS A 487 -16.66 4.29 -25.79
C LYS A 487 -17.17 5.67 -26.18
N ILE A 488 -16.48 6.70 -25.71
CA ILE A 488 -16.73 8.11 -26.00
C ILE A 488 -15.60 8.57 -26.91
N ASN A 489 -15.93 9.06 -28.10
CA ASN A 489 -14.98 9.62 -29.05
C ASN A 489 -14.84 11.13 -28.82
N LEU A 490 -13.60 11.61 -28.82
CA LEU A 490 -13.23 12.98 -28.52
C LEU A 490 -12.80 13.75 -29.77
N GLU A 491 -12.83 15.08 -29.70
CA GLU A 491 -12.56 16.00 -30.82
C GLU A 491 -11.14 15.83 -31.40
N ASP A 492 -10.15 15.60 -30.53
CA ASP A 492 -8.76 15.35 -30.92
C ASP A 492 -8.52 13.96 -31.54
N GLY A 493 -9.63 13.25 -31.78
CA GLY A 493 -9.74 11.88 -32.27
C GLY A 493 -9.68 10.83 -31.17
N SER A 494 -9.21 11.18 -29.96
CA SER A 494 -8.95 10.24 -28.86
C SER A 494 -10.23 9.58 -28.38
N SER A 495 -10.10 8.51 -27.60
CA SER A 495 -11.28 7.88 -27.00
C SER A 495 -11.13 7.62 -25.52
N LYS A 496 -12.24 7.69 -24.81
CA LYS A 496 -12.37 7.28 -23.42
C LYS A 496 -13.41 6.19 -23.29
N TYR A 497 -13.27 5.38 -22.27
CA TYR A 497 -14.29 4.40 -21.91
C TYR A 497 -15.08 4.92 -20.71
N VAL A 498 -16.37 4.58 -20.66
CA VAL A 498 -17.19 4.88 -19.49
C VAL A 498 -16.69 4.02 -18.33
N HIS A 499 -16.23 4.67 -17.27
CA HIS A 499 -15.77 4.01 -16.07
C HIS A 499 -16.82 4.11 -14.96
N HIS A 500 -16.83 3.10 -14.11
CA HIS A 500 -17.42 3.17 -12.78
C HIS A 500 -16.31 2.83 -11.79
N ARG A 501 -16.00 3.75 -10.88
CA ARG A 501 -14.96 3.56 -9.86
C ARG A 501 -13.60 3.12 -10.45
N SER A 502 -13.14 3.85 -11.47
CA SER A 502 -11.90 3.60 -12.21
C SER A 502 -11.80 2.26 -12.95
N LYS A 503 -12.90 1.54 -13.15
CA LYS A 503 -12.94 0.36 -14.03
C LYS A 503 -13.94 0.51 -15.16
N VAL A 504 -13.59 -0.02 -16.32
CA VAL A 504 -14.44 0.04 -17.52
C VAL A 504 -15.77 -0.67 -17.27
N VAL A 505 -16.88 0.02 -17.54
CA VAL A 505 -18.21 -0.54 -17.35
C VAL A 505 -18.50 -1.58 -18.43
N ARG A 506 -18.93 -2.77 -17.99
CA ARG A 506 -19.32 -3.89 -18.85
C ARG A 506 -20.84 -4.04 -18.89
N GLU A 507 -21.39 -4.17 -20.08
CA GLU A 507 -22.83 -4.21 -20.34
C GLU A 507 -23.21 -5.20 -21.45
N THR A 508 -24.50 -5.55 -21.52
CA THR A 508 -25.05 -6.19 -22.72
C THR A 508 -25.01 -5.21 -23.89
N LEU A 509 -25.05 -5.71 -25.13
CA LEU A 509 -25.11 -4.85 -26.32
C LEU A 509 -26.29 -3.87 -26.25
N GLU A 510 -27.46 -4.33 -25.81
CA GLU A 510 -28.66 -3.49 -25.68
C GLU A 510 -28.46 -2.34 -24.68
N SER A 511 -27.91 -2.63 -23.50
CA SER A 511 -27.68 -1.62 -22.46
C SER A 511 -26.58 -0.63 -22.88
N ALA A 512 -25.48 -1.13 -23.45
CA ALA A 512 -24.40 -0.28 -23.97
C ALA A 512 -24.90 0.65 -25.08
N THR A 513 -25.75 0.15 -25.99
CA THR A 513 -26.33 0.95 -27.07
C THR A 513 -27.23 2.04 -26.51
N LYS A 514 -28.15 1.69 -25.61
CA LYS A 514 -29.03 2.67 -24.94
C LYS A 514 -28.24 3.74 -24.18
N ARG A 515 -27.15 3.36 -23.51
CA ARG A 515 -26.28 4.28 -22.78
C ARG A 515 -25.49 5.19 -23.73
N ALA A 516 -25.00 4.66 -24.85
CA ALA A 516 -24.36 5.46 -25.91
C ALA A 516 -25.34 6.49 -26.52
N ASP A 517 -26.56 6.07 -26.85
CA ASP A 517 -27.62 6.97 -27.35
C ASP A 517 -27.95 8.08 -26.33
N PHE A 518 -27.98 7.74 -25.04
CA PHE A 518 -28.16 8.72 -23.98
C PHE A 518 -27.02 9.76 -23.97
N PHE A 519 -25.75 9.32 -24.01
CA PHE A 519 -24.62 10.23 -24.08
C PHE A 519 -24.68 11.13 -25.32
N ASN A 520 -24.95 10.57 -26.50
CA ASN A 520 -25.10 11.34 -27.74
C ASN A 520 -26.16 12.43 -27.65
N MET A 521 -27.33 12.10 -27.09
CA MET A 521 -28.38 13.09 -26.83
C MET A 521 -27.91 14.19 -25.85
N GLN A 522 -27.15 13.84 -24.81
CA GLN A 522 -26.64 14.84 -23.85
C GLN A 522 -25.55 15.72 -24.46
N PHE A 523 -24.62 15.17 -25.23
CA PHE A 523 -23.57 15.91 -25.93
C PHE A 523 -24.17 16.95 -26.87
N GLU A 524 -25.17 16.57 -27.67
CA GLU A 524 -25.84 17.51 -28.57
C GLU A 524 -26.56 18.62 -27.80
N LYS A 525 -27.28 18.29 -26.72
CA LYS A 525 -27.92 19.29 -25.86
C LYS A 525 -26.92 20.25 -25.24
N ALA A 526 -25.77 19.76 -24.80
CA ALA A 526 -24.71 20.55 -24.18
C ALA A 526 -24.06 21.50 -25.21
N ARG A 527 -23.81 21.01 -26.43
CA ARG A 527 -23.30 21.79 -27.55
C ARG A 527 -24.25 22.91 -27.97
N ILE A 528 -25.56 22.63 -28.09
CA ILE A 528 -26.59 23.65 -28.40
C ILE A 528 -26.61 24.76 -27.33
N LYS A 529 -26.35 24.41 -26.06
CA LYS A 529 -26.28 25.37 -24.95
C LYS A 529 -24.95 26.15 -24.88
N GLY A 530 -23.98 25.85 -25.74
CA GLY A 530 -22.66 26.48 -25.72
C GLY A 530 -21.78 26.06 -24.53
N ASP A 531 -22.08 24.93 -23.89
CA ASP A 531 -21.27 24.38 -22.79
C ASP A 531 -21.06 22.86 -23.01
N PRO A 532 -20.26 22.47 -24.02
CA PRO A 532 -20.12 21.07 -24.44
C PRO A 532 -19.52 20.21 -23.32
N SER A 533 -19.83 18.91 -23.34
CA SER A 533 -19.16 17.94 -22.46
C SER A 533 -17.74 17.70 -22.97
N CYS A 534 -16.76 17.65 -22.07
CA CYS A 534 -15.35 17.48 -22.41
C CYS A 534 -14.59 16.67 -21.36
N TYR A 535 -13.40 16.21 -21.75
CA TYR A 535 -12.39 15.68 -20.85
C TYR A 535 -11.22 16.67 -20.74
N THR A 536 -10.61 16.80 -19.57
CA THR A 536 -9.30 17.47 -19.47
C THR A 536 -8.19 16.54 -19.99
N SER A 537 -7.17 17.10 -20.64
CA SER A 537 -6.18 16.32 -21.40
C SER A 537 -5.25 15.43 -20.54
N ASN A 538 -4.97 15.79 -19.29
CA ASN A 538 -4.00 15.10 -18.42
C ASN A 538 -4.68 14.34 -17.26
N ASN A 539 -5.53 15.04 -16.51
CA ASN A 539 -6.32 14.61 -15.36
C ASN A 539 -7.58 13.83 -15.74
N GLU A 540 -7.96 13.86 -17.03
CA GLU A 540 -9.04 13.07 -17.60
C GLU A 540 -10.38 13.27 -16.87
N THR A 541 -10.61 14.49 -16.38
CA THR A 541 -11.85 14.84 -15.69
C THR A 541 -12.95 15.06 -16.72
N PHE A 542 -13.99 14.20 -16.68
CA PHE A 542 -15.19 14.37 -17.49
C PHE A 542 -16.13 15.40 -16.86
N SER A 543 -16.43 16.48 -17.57
CA SER A 543 -17.37 17.51 -17.10
C SER A 543 -17.92 18.35 -18.25
N SER A 544 -18.70 19.40 -17.96
CA SER A 544 -18.95 20.46 -18.95
C SER A 544 -17.74 21.37 -19.09
N TYR A 545 -17.60 22.01 -20.26
CA TYR A 545 -16.49 22.91 -20.57
C TYR A 545 -16.29 24.00 -19.51
N SER A 546 -17.38 24.63 -19.07
CA SER A 546 -17.39 25.70 -18.07
C SER A 546 -16.90 25.27 -16.68
N VAL A 547 -16.98 23.97 -16.37
CA VAL A 547 -16.47 23.37 -15.13
C VAL A 547 -15.03 22.89 -15.34
N ALA A 548 -14.76 22.18 -16.44
CA ALA A 548 -13.44 21.65 -16.76
C ALA A 548 -12.37 22.76 -16.82
N ILE A 549 -12.70 23.92 -17.41
CA ILE A 549 -11.77 25.06 -17.50
C ILE A 549 -11.31 25.61 -16.14
N LYS A 550 -12.10 25.37 -15.07
CA LYS A 550 -11.77 25.79 -13.70
C LYS A 550 -11.01 24.73 -12.92
N MET A 551 -11.10 23.47 -13.35
CA MET A 551 -10.49 22.32 -12.67
C MET A 551 -9.19 21.86 -13.31
N LYS A 552 -8.96 22.25 -14.57
CA LYS A 552 -7.78 21.88 -15.34
C LYS A 552 -6.53 22.56 -14.81
N ASP A 553 -5.39 21.93 -15.01
CA ASP A 553 -4.09 22.56 -14.77
C ASP A 553 -3.78 23.62 -15.85
N GLU A 554 -2.80 24.50 -15.60
CA GLU A 554 -2.46 25.60 -16.53
C GLU A 554 -2.15 25.09 -17.95
N ASP A 555 -1.48 23.94 -18.03
CA ASP A 555 -1.01 23.27 -19.25
C ASP A 555 -1.98 22.22 -19.82
N GLU A 556 -3.17 22.07 -19.25
CA GLU A 556 -4.21 21.18 -19.77
C GLU A 556 -5.12 21.83 -20.81
N GLU A 557 -5.64 21.03 -21.73
CA GLU A 557 -6.72 21.42 -22.65
C GLU A 557 -8.03 20.71 -22.30
N CYS A 558 -9.16 21.32 -22.68
CA CYS A 558 -10.48 20.71 -22.58
C CYS A 558 -10.86 20.15 -23.95
N ILE A 559 -10.96 18.83 -24.06
CA ILE A 559 -11.20 18.12 -25.32
C ILE A 559 -12.68 17.72 -25.39
N GLU A 560 -13.41 18.24 -26.38
CA GLU A 560 -14.86 18.01 -26.51
C GLU A 560 -15.20 16.53 -26.79
N CYS A 561 -16.31 16.06 -26.21
CA CYS A 561 -16.92 14.77 -26.51
C CYS A 561 -17.80 14.88 -27.77
N ILE A 562 -17.48 14.11 -28.79
CA ILE A 562 -18.16 14.16 -30.09
C ILE A 562 -19.37 13.24 -30.10
N ASP A 563 -19.14 11.96 -29.82
CA ASP A 563 -20.17 10.93 -29.78
C ASP A 563 -19.76 9.79 -28.84
N ALA A 564 -20.68 8.86 -28.64
CA ALA A 564 -20.49 7.63 -27.92
C ALA A 564 -21.04 6.44 -28.73
N GLU A 565 -20.36 5.30 -28.63
CA GLU A 565 -20.73 4.06 -29.31
C GLU A 565 -20.58 2.84 -28.38
N ALA A 566 -21.39 1.81 -28.63
CA ALA A 566 -21.27 0.52 -27.98
C ALA A 566 -20.23 -0.35 -28.70
N VAL A 567 -19.16 -0.71 -28.01
CA VAL A 567 -18.07 -1.52 -28.58
C VAL A 567 -17.84 -2.79 -27.77
N LYS A 568 -17.27 -3.81 -28.41
CA LYS A 568 -16.96 -5.08 -27.74
C LYS A 568 -15.89 -4.86 -26.68
N TYR A 569 -16.16 -5.35 -25.48
CA TYR A 569 -15.20 -5.38 -24.38
C TYR A 569 -14.07 -6.36 -24.68
N THR A 570 -12.84 -6.01 -24.30
CA THR A 570 -11.67 -6.89 -24.37
C THR A 570 -10.82 -6.74 -23.11
N LEU A 571 -10.06 -7.79 -22.78
CA LEU A 571 -9.07 -7.72 -21.69
C LEU A 571 -7.98 -6.66 -21.97
N ALA A 572 -7.71 -6.35 -23.23
CA ALA A 572 -6.79 -5.28 -23.59
C ALA A 572 -7.34 -3.89 -23.19
N ILE A 573 -8.65 -3.68 -23.33
CA ILE A 573 -9.32 -2.47 -22.82
C ILE A 573 -9.20 -2.44 -21.29
N GLU A 574 -9.51 -3.54 -20.61
CA GLU A 574 -9.38 -3.64 -19.15
C GLU A 574 -7.98 -3.22 -18.68
N LYS A 575 -6.93 -3.89 -19.16
CA LYS A 575 -5.55 -3.64 -18.71
C LYS A 575 -5.01 -2.24 -19.05
N ALA A 576 -5.54 -1.60 -20.09
CA ALA A 576 -5.07 -0.29 -20.53
C ALA A 576 -5.79 0.87 -19.84
N TYR A 577 -7.05 0.68 -19.45
CA TYR A 577 -7.91 1.73 -18.93
C TYR A 577 -8.26 1.55 -17.45
N ASP A 578 -8.24 0.33 -16.91
CA ASP A 578 -8.34 0.09 -15.48
C ASP A 578 -6.99 0.42 -14.81
N ARG A 579 -7.03 1.32 -13.83
CA ARG A 579 -5.81 1.83 -13.16
C ARG A 579 -5.67 1.39 -11.70
N PHE A 580 -6.77 1.07 -11.03
CA PHE A 580 -6.80 0.85 -9.58
C PHE A 580 -7.70 -0.32 -9.21
N THR A 581 -7.31 -1.06 -8.18
CA THR A 581 -8.11 -2.18 -7.63
C THR A 581 -9.28 -1.65 -6.81
N ASN A 582 -9.03 -0.63 -5.97
CA ASN A 582 -10.01 0.05 -5.13
C ASN A 582 -10.08 1.55 -5.48
N TYR A 583 -11.28 2.10 -5.53
CA TYR A 583 -11.51 3.51 -5.83
C TYR A 583 -11.49 4.39 -4.58
N TYR A 584 -12.09 3.93 -3.48
CA TYR A 584 -12.12 4.65 -2.21
C TYR A 584 -11.09 4.12 -1.23
N ALA A 585 -11.02 2.79 -1.09
CA ALA A 585 -10.25 2.09 -0.07
C ALA A 585 -8.76 1.92 -0.46
N PRO A 586 -7.84 1.67 0.49
CA PRO A 586 -8.09 1.51 1.92
C PRO A 586 -8.37 2.84 2.61
N LEU A 587 -9.24 2.86 3.61
CA LEU A 587 -9.47 3.99 4.52
C LEU A 587 -9.44 3.49 5.95
N PHE A 588 -9.39 4.39 6.93
CA PHE A 588 -9.50 3.99 8.33
C PHE A 588 -10.52 4.85 9.09
N ILE A 589 -11.06 4.24 10.14
CA ILE A 589 -12.04 4.82 11.04
C ILE A 589 -11.60 4.65 12.49
N LEU A 590 -12.11 5.51 13.36
CA LEU A 590 -11.92 5.38 14.80
C LEU A 590 -13.13 4.64 15.39
N LEU A 591 -12.85 3.57 16.13
CA LEU A 591 -13.84 2.82 16.90
C LEU A 591 -13.67 3.15 18.38
N ASP A 592 -14.77 3.29 19.09
CA ASP A 592 -14.79 3.41 20.54
C ASP A 592 -14.26 2.10 21.17
N LEU A 593 -13.35 2.23 22.13
CA LEU A 593 -12.62 1.08 22.67
C LEU A 593 -13.52 0.10 23.43
N GLU A 594 -14.52 0.61 24.16
CA GLU A 594 -15.41 -0.20 25.00
C GLU A 594 -16.46 -0.93 24.15
N THR A 595 -17.06 -0.21 23.20
CA THR A 595 -18.20 -0.71 22.42
C THR A 595 -17.79 -1.34 21.09
N SER A 596 -16.56 -1.09 20.62
CA SER A 596 -16.08 -1.44 19.28
C SER A 596 -16.99 -0.93 18.15
N GLN A 597 -17.77 0.14 18.42
CA GLN A 597 -18.58 0.82 17.42
C GLN A 597 -17.86 2.06 16.89
N PRO A 598 -18.13 2.50 15.65
CA PRO A 598 -17.56 3.74 15.15
C PRO A 598 -17.93 4.94 16.03
N ILE A 599 -16.96 5.81 16.28
CA ILE A 599 -17.18 7.03 17.05
C ILE A 599 -18.02 7.99 16.21
N ILE A 600 -19.12 8.46 16.80
CA ILE A 600 -20.05 9.40 16.18
C ILE A 600 -19.88 10.77 16.87
N ILE A 601 -19.58 11.80 16.09
CA ILE A 601 -19.36 13.17 16.53
C ILE A 601 -20.39 14.05 15.84
N GLU A 602 -21.27 14.72 16.59
CA GLU A 602 -22.32 15.58 16.02
C GLU A 602 -23.13 14.89 14.89
N ASN A 603 -23.48 13.61 15.09
CA ASN A 603 -24.18 12.77 14.11
C ASN A 603 -23.38 12.46 12.82
N ALA A 604 -22.06 12.55 12.87
CA ALA A 604 -21.16 12.18 11.79
C ALA A 604 -20.10 11.16 12.22
N ILE A 605 -19.68 10.29 11.30
CA ILE A 605 -18.50 9.46 11.45
C ILE A 605 -17.41 9.97 10.51
N PHE A 606 -16.21 10.13 11.06
CA PHE A 606 -15.06 10.58 10.29
C PHE A 606 -14.28 9.38 9.75
N ILE A 607 -14.00 9.42 8.46
CA ILE A 607 -13.12 8.47 7.79
C ILE A 607 -11.86 9.20 7.32
N LEU A 608 -10.73 8.51 7.29
CA LEU A 608 -9.45 9.13 6.97
C LEU A 608 -8.69 8.26 5.97
N ASN A 609 -7.94 8.92 5.09
CA ASN A 609 -7.22 8.24 4.02
C ASN A 609 -5.70 8.12 4.28
N ASN A 610 -5.15 8.82 5.27
CA ASN A 610 -3.74 8.71 5.60
C ASN A 610 -3.52 8.63 7.13
N PRO A 611 -3.16 7.45 7.67
CA PRO A 611 -3.00 7.25 9.10
C PRO A 611 -1.89 8.13 9.69
N LEU A 612 -0.82 8.39 8.93
CA LEU A 612 0.30 9.22 9.37
C LEU A 612 -0.09 10.69 9.55
N LYS A 613 -1.25 11.11 9.04
CA LYS A 613 -1.81 12.45 9.25
C LYS A 613 -2.80 12.51 10.42
N LEU A 614 -3.14 11.40 11.07
CA LEU A 614 -4.15 11.35 12.13
C LEU A 614 -3.87 12.37 13.26
N LYS A 615 -2.62 12.49 13.71
CA LYS A 615 -2.21 13.47 14.74
C LYS A 615 -2.60 14.92 14.38
N THR A 616 -2.56 15.28 13.11
CA THR A 616 -2.95 16.61 12.63
C THR A 616 -4.45 16.82 12.81
N TYR A 617 -5.26 15.83 12.45
CA TYR A 617 -6.71 15.87 12.62
C TYR A 617 -7.09 15.89 14.11
N LEU A 618 -6.50 15.01 14.94
CA LEU A 618 -6.73 14.98 16.38
C LEU A 618 -6.43 16.33 17.04
N SER A 619 -5.31 16.97 16.66
CA SER A 619 -4.95 18.30 17.17
C SER A 619 -5.94 19.38 16.74
N ASN A 620 -6.46 19.32 15.51
CA ASN A 620 -7.48 20.23 15.03
C ASN A 620 -8.81 20.03 15.76
N TRP A 621 -9.27 18.78 15.87
CA TRP A 621 -10.53 18.42 16.51
C TRP A 621 -10.55 18.81 17.99
N SER A 622 -9.46 18.55 18.71
CA SER A 622 -9.30 18.99 20.10
C SER A 622 -9.37 20.51 20.25
N LYS A 623 -8.71 21.28 19.36
CA LYS A 623 -8.78 22.75 19.35
C LYS A 623 -10.17 23.29 18.99
N ALA A 624 -10.94 22.51 18.25
CA ALA A 624 -12.33 22.81 17.95
C ALA A 624 -13.28 22.45 19.10
N GLY A 625 -12.81 21.78 20.16
CA GLY A 625 -13.63 21.36 21.29
C GLY A 625 -14.25 19.97 21.14
N ILE A 626 -13.78 19.16 20.19
CA ILE A 626 -14.16 17.74 20.07
C ILE A 626 -13.31 16.93 21.06
N GLU A 627 -13.96 16.31 22.03
CA GLU A 627 -13.36 15.32 22.91
C GLU A 627 -13.68 13.93 22.40
N LEU A 628 -12.65 13.13 22.12
CA LEU A 628 -12.82 11.74 21.70
C LEU A 628 -12.75 10.81 22.92
N PRO A 629 -13.58 9.75 22.97
CA PRO A 629 -13.35 8.66 23.91
C PRO A 629 -12.04 7.92 23.57
N GLU A 630 -11.64 6.99 24.44
CA GLU A 630 -10.59 6.05 24.06
C GLU A 630 -10.99 5.28 22.81
N TYR A 631 -10.04 5.11 21.89
CA TYR A 631 -10.33 4.60 20.57
C TYR A 631 -9.32 3.55 20.11
N LYS A 632 -9.76 2.72 19.17
CA LYS A 632 -8.93 1.87 18.33
C LYS A 632 -9.16 2.18 16.85
N ILE A 633 -8.26 1.75 15.98
CA ILE A 633 -8.33 2.03 14.54
C ILE A 633 -8.71 0.78 13.77
N GLU A 634 -9.71 0.90 12.90
CA GLU A 634 -10.09 -0.15 11.95
C GLU A 634 -9.86 0.30 10.51
N ILE A 635 -9.39 -0.61 9.67
CA ILE A 635 -9.12 -0.35 8.25
C ILE A 635 -10.29 -0.89 7.41
N LEU A 636 -10.91 -0.01 6.63
CA LEU A 636 -11.79 -0.38 5.52
C LEU A 636 -10.91 -0.74 4.33
N LYS A 637 -10.65 -2.02 4.11
CA LYS A 637 -9.60 -2.55 3.21
C LYS A 637 -9.99 -2.46 1.75
N THR A 638 -11.28 -2.65 1.47
CA THR A 638 -11.83 -2.75 0.11
C THR A 638 -12.98 -1.80 -0.11
N ASP A 639 -13.26 -1.49 -1.38
CA ASP A 639 -14.46 -0.72 -1.73
C ASP A 639 -15.76 -1.41 -1.28
N HIS A 640 -15.76 -2.75 -1.20
CA HIS A 640 -16.91 -3.50 -0.70
C HIS A 640 -17.17 -3.25 0.79
N GLU A 641 -16.13 -3.29 1.61
CA GLU A 641 -16.22 -2.93 3.03
C GLU A 641 -16.67 -1.47 3.21
N PHE A 642 -16.10 -0.57 2.42
CA PHE A 642 -16.50 0.83 2.38
C PHE A 642 -17.99 1.00 2.02
N ASP A 643 -18.49 0.28 1.01
CA ASP A 643 -19.90 0.34 0.60
C ASP A 643 -20.84 -0.20 1.68
N LEU A 644 -20.50 -1.32 2.31
CA LEU A 644 -21.27 -1.86 3.42
C LEU A 644 -21.29 -0.88 4.60
N PHE A 645 -20.17 -0.21 4.86
CA PHE A 645 -20.04 0.78 5.90
C PHE A 645 -20.92 2.01 5.64
N LEU A 646 -20.78 2.66 4.47
CA LEU A 646 -21.63 3.80 4.09
C LEU A 646 -23.10 3.43 4.08
N SER A 647 -23.46 2.27 3.50
CA SER A 647 -24.84 1.76 3.46
C SER A 647 -25.45 1.65 4.85
N ARG A 648 -24.68 1.16 5.82
CA ARG A 648 -25.16 0.93 7.19
C ARG A 648 -25.46 2.25 7.91
N TYR A 649 -24.60 3.24 7.75
CA TYR A 649 -24.66 4.46 8.57
C TYR A 649 -25.47 5.59 7.92
N LEU A 650 -25.37 5.77 6.60
CA LEU A 650 -26.19 6.75 5.89
C LEU A 650 -27.69 6.39 6.01
N LYS A 651 -28.07 5.11 5.96
CA LYS A 651 -29.46 4.66 6.21
C LYS A 651 -29.97 4.96 7.62
N LYS A 652 -29.07 5.16 8.59
CA LYS A 652 -29.40 5.56 9.96
C LYS A 652 -29.41 7.09 10.13
N GLY A 653 -29.22 7.85 9.05
CA GLY A 653 -29.11 9.31 9.09
C GLY A 653 -27.79 9.82 9.66
N ILE A 654 -26.76 8.97 9.77
CA ILE A 654 -25.43 9.35 10.25
C ILE A 654 -24.59 9.76 9.04
N GLN A 655 -24.04 10.98 9.08
CA GLN A 655 -23.24 11.53 8.00
C GLN A 655 -21.84 10.90 7.97
N ILE A 656 -21.29 10.64 6.79
CA ILE A 656 -19.91 10.16 6.65
C ILE A 656 -19.06 11.27 6.02
N VAL A 657 -17.96 11.64 6.69
CA VAL A 657 -17.08 12.73 6.26
C VAL A 657 -15.63 12.28 6.21
N ALA A 658 -14.99 12.41 5.06
CA ALA A 658 -13.57 12.14 4.87
C ALA A 658 -12.71 13.37 5.21
N ASN A 659 -11.64 13.16 5.97
CA ASN A 659 -10.61 14.18 6.26
C ASN A 659 -11.14 15.55 6.75
N PRO A 660 -12.07 15.60 7.72
CA PRO A 660 -12.65 16.86 8.15
C PRO A 660 -11.68 17.72 8.97
N LEU A 661 -11.69 19.02 8.69
CA LEU A 661 -11.06 20.04 9.53
C LEU A 661 -12.10 21.09 9.94
N PHE A 662 -11.94 21.62 11.14
CA PHE A 662 -12.83 22.62 11.73
C PHE A 662 -12.08 23.86 12.17
N ASP A 663 -12.80 24.98 12.30
CA ASP A 663 -12.32 26.12 13.06
C ASP A 663 -12.44 25.87 14.58
N MET A 664 -12.02 26.82 15.40
CA MET A 664 -12.05 26.69 16.87
C MET A 664 -13.47 26.70 17.47
N VAL A 665 -14.52 26.87 16.66
CA VAL A 665 -15.91 26.87 17.10
C VAL A 665 -16.75 25.84 16.35
N LEU A 666 -16.11 24.78 15.84
CA LEU A 666 -16.71 23.62 15.15
C LEU A 666 -17.36 23.91 13.79
N ASN A 667 -17.09 25.06 13.16
CA ASN A 667 -17.51 25.21 11.77
C ASN A 667 -16.58 24.39 10.86
N PRO A 668 -17.13 23.58 9.94
CA PRO A 668 -16.32 22.83 9.00
C PRO A 668 -15.55 23.80 8.07
N LEU A 669 -14.25 23.60 7.95
CA LEU A 669 -13.37 24.32 7.04
C LEU A 669 -13.12 23.52 5.76
N SER A 670 -12.89 22.22 5.90
CA SER A 670 -12.70 21.31 4.78
C SER A 670 -13.14 19.89 5.12
N GLY A 671 -13.29 19.07 4.08
CA GLY A 671 -13.67 17.66 4.21
C GLY A 671 -14.54 17.21 3.05
N LEU A 672 -14.63 15.90 2.86
CA LEU A 672 -15.43 15.29 1.80
C LEU A 672 -16.64 14.59 2.41
N VAL A 673 -17.82 15.16 2.20
CA VAL A 673 -19.09 14.62 2.70
C VAL A 673 -19.67 13.63 1.70
N PHE A 674 -19.85 12.38 2.11
CA PHE A 674 -20.54 11.37 1.29
C PHE A 674 -22.06 11.48 1.44
N ARG A 675 -22.77 11.40 0.32
CA ARG A 675 -24.24 11.38 0.26
C ARG A 675 -24.70 10.27 -0.66
N HIS A 676 -25.84 9.66 -0.36
CA HIS A 676 -26.42 8.69 -1.29
C HIS A 676 -26.79 9.38 -2.60
N ILE A 677 -26.54 8.74 -3.73
CA ILE A 677 -26.81 9.34 -5.05
C ILE A 677 -28.30 9.71 -5.21
N ASP A 678 -29.20 8.89 -4.69
CA ASP A 678 -30.65 9.16 -4.73
C ASP A 678 -31.05 10.45 -3.99
N GLU A 679 -30.42 10.76 -2.85
CA GLU A 679 -30.68 12.01 -2.13
C GLU A 679 -30.33 13.23 -2.99
N ILE A 680 -29.19 13.15 -3.70
CA ILE A 680 -28.75 14.20 -4.61
C ILE A 680 -29.71 14.34 -5.79
N LEU A 681 -30.21 13.22 -6.32
CA LEU A 681 -31.16 13.21 -7.44
C LEU A 681 -32.52 13.77 -7.02
N GLU A 682 -33.03 13.44 -5.83
CA GLU A 682 -34.27 13.99 -5.29
C GLU A 682 -34.20 15.50 -5.03
N GLU A 683 -33.09 16.00 -4.47
CA GLU A 683 -32.89 17.45 -4.29
C GLU A 683 -32.88 18.19 -5.63
N LYS A 684 -32.26 17.62 -6.66
CA LYS A 684 -32.29 18.18 -8.02
C LYS A 684 -33.68 18.14 -8.64
N ALA A 685 -34.48 17.12 -8.36
CA ALA A 685 -35.86 17.04 -8.86
C ALA A 685 -36.82 18.03 -8.18
N LYS A 686 -36.48 18.50 -6.97
CA LYS A 686 -37.23 19.51 -6.21
C LYS A 686 -36.82 20.96 -6.54
N ARG A 687 -35.72 21.17 -7.27
CA ARG A 687 -35.25 22.47 -7.77
C ARG A 687 -35.61 22.64 -9.24
#